data_AF-A0A1N6TTE8-F1
#
_entry.id   AF-A0A1N6TTE8-F1
#
_cell.length_a   1.000
_cell.length_b   1.000
_cell.length_c   1.000
_cell.angle_alpha   90.00
_cell.angle_beta   90.00
_cell.angle_gamma   90.00
#
_symmetry.space_group_name_H-M   'P 1'
#
loop_
_entity.id
_entity.type
_entity.pdbx_description
1 polymer ?
#
loop_
_entity_poly.entity_id
_entity_poly.type
_entity_poly.pdbx_seq_one_letter_code
_entity_poly.pdbx_strand_id
1 'polypeptide(L)'
;MCSSRTLLALAIASLLPLGTALACGPEFPYRLLSDRAGALGELPEGNFGFEVTRIGQPVAGLAQAGKATLEPYWDEDNQRYLDARIGVEKEQLSAEEHALVSHLRGLVDARQAEAESAALPAELRLYTAGAVAFAQSDMGLAAEYFRRVLALPATERARRSTWAAYSLGRALAVLAVSAPEQALSEDAALQRQHELRRQARAAFQQARELSIAGLDDPLDLGVASLGEEARLALDEGDWNSAITLYASQANQASPTGYSSLRQLTWTLARMDDELLRPLLEGPAVQQLLVAQLFSRLDVHDKDSPRLLDMLRQAPVQPEIADRLAALSYQRGDYVSTRTFLERAGDSGLAWWLRAKLALQAGDKAAAASAYARAAKAFPAEEDWGMRRTENWDYETLKPRCRIEGEMAILALERGDYREAFDQLYRSGDIYWQDAAEVAERVLSLDELKRYVDAEVPAPPPLKPGETQYLWERPPATRLRELLGRRLLREGRYADAVPYFISAELQQAAREYGAAREQADNAWTAIGRAEGYYQAARLARTQGMELLGYELGPDQAWNGGNYGGEFDKPVQAAGLLTAEEARLQNASAAQPNRRYHYRWVAADLANRAADLLPPRSQAFAAVLCKASGWINYRDLDGARRYYQRYVKQGPYVEWAGNFGFDCQEPDFERARELAWEQREQAVRQALRPFKYVLPLVLLALIASGIYWQRRRRTLAIVDKTAEETRHE
;
A
#
# COMPACT_ATOMS: atom_id res chain seq x y z
N MET A 1 -6.76 -50.81 -26.72
CA MET A 1 -6.73 -49.68 -27.69
C MET A 1 -6.97 -48.40 -26.90
N CYS A 2 -5.91 -47.77 -26.37
CA CYS A 2 -6.04 -46.46 -25.75
C CYS A 2 -6.23 -45.43 -26.87
N SER A 3 -7.23 -44.58 -26.73
CA SER A 3 -7.59 -43.58 -27.75
C SER A 3 -6.42 -42.63 -28.02
N SER A 4 -6.18 -42.34 -29.31
CA SER A 4 -5.16 -41.39 -29.78
C SER A 4 -5.23 -40.02 -29.08
N ARG A 5 -6.42 -39.63 -28.58
CA ARG A 5 -6.63 -38.39 -27.81
C ARG A 5 -5.99 -38.40 -26.42
N THR A 6 -5.87 -39.56 -25.78
CA THR A 6 -5.28 -39.69 -24.44
C THR A 6 -3.75 -39.65 -24.48
N LEU A 7 -3.16 -40.18 -25.56
CA LEU A 7 -1.71 -40.14 -25.81
C LEU A 7 -1.23 -38.73 -26.20
N LEU A 8 -2.04 -37.96 -26.93
CA LEU A 8 -1.73 -36.56 -27.27
C LEU A 8 -1.75 -35.66 -26.02
N ALA A 9 -2.70 -35.86 -25.10
CA ALA A 9 -2.77 -35.09 -23.85
C ALA A 9 -1.57 -35.38 -22.92
N LEU A 10 -1.12 -36.63 -22.86
CA LEU A 10 0.09 -37.02 -22.11
C LEU A 10 1.37 -36.47 -22.75
N ALA A 11 1.44 -36.39 -24.09
CA ALA A 11 2.59 -35.82 -24.80
C ALA A 11 2.66 -34.28 -24.71
N ILE A 12 1.52 -33.60 -24.60
CA ILE A 12 1.47 -32.14 -24.36
C ILE A 12 1.85 -31.83 -22.90
N ALA A 13 1.43 -32.66 -21.94
CA ALA A 13 1.80 -32.51 -20.54
C ALA A 13 3.30 -32.72 -20.26
N SER A 14 3.99 -33.53 -21.08
CA SER A 14 5.44 -33.76 -20.96
C SER A 14 6.31 -32.74 -21.70
N LEU A 15 5.72 -31.85 -22.50
CA LEU A 15 6.40 -30.75 -23.21
C LEU A 15 6.28 -29.40 -22.49
N LEU A 16 5.46 -29.32 -21.44
CA LEU A 16 5.47 -28.17 -20.54
C LEU A 16 6.66 -28.30 -19.60
N PRO A 17 7.59 -27.34 -19.53
CA PRO A 17 8.60 -27.34 -18.51
C PRO A 17 7.87 -27.28 -17.17
N LEU A 18 7.86 -28.39 -16.42
CA LEU A 18 7.63 -28.39 -14.99
C LEU A 18 8.85 -27.74 -14.33
N GLY A 19 9.15 -26.51 -14.72
CA GLY A 19 9.82 -25.59 -13.82
C GLY A 19 8.91 -25.53 -12.61
N THR A 20 9.48 -25.74 -11.44
CA THR A 20 8.94 -25.15 -10.22
C THR A 20 8.87 -23.65 -10.49
N ALA A 21 7.79 -23.20 -11.11
CA ALA A 21 7.33 -21.86 -10.91
C ALA A 21 7.13 -21.79 -9.39
N LEU A 22 8.12 -21.22 -8.70
CA LEU A 22 7.88 -20.48 -7.48
C LEU A 22 6.81 -19.48 -7.90
N ALA A 23 5.55 -19.90 -7.79
CA ALA A 23 4.44 -19.02 -8.03
C ALA A 23 4.68 -17.92 -7.00
N CYS A 24 5.05 -16.71 -7.46
CA CYS A 24 5.08 -15.54 -6.63
C CYS A 24 3.67 -15.43 -6.05
N GLY A 25 3.50 -15.92 -4.81
CA GLY A 25 2.32 -15.63 -4.04
C GLY A 25 2.19 -14.10 -3.94
N PRO A 26 0.99 -13.57 -3.75
CA PRO A 26 0.84 -12.15 -3.47
C PRO A 26 1.74 -11.80 -2.27
N GLU A 27 2.56 -10.76 -2.43
CA GLU A 27 3.32 -10.21 -1.30
C GLU A 27 2.31 -9.57 -0.34
N PHE A 28 2.39 -9.89 0.95
CA PHE A 28 1.53 -9.31 1.98
C PHE A 28 2.28 -8.19 2.71
N PRO A 29 1.58 -7.12 3.13
CA PRO A 29 2.20 -6.09 3.94
C PRO A 29 2.58 -6.68 5.30
N TYR A 30 3.76 -6.32 5.76
CA TYR A 30 4.26 -6.70 7.06
C TYR A 30 3.37 -6.13 8.18
N ARG A 31 3.08 -6.96 9.18
CA ARG A 31 2.17 -6.64 10.29
C ARG A 31 2.91 -6.68 11.62
N LEU A 32 2.85 -5.57 12.35
CA LEU A 32 3.48 -5.42 13.66
C LEU A 32 2.85 -6.31 14.72
N LEU A 33 1.51 -6.46 14.67
CA LEU A 33 0.77 -7.13 15.73
C LEU A 33 0.78 -8.66 15.59
N SER A 34 1.12 -9.18 14.41
CA SER A 34 1.26 -10.62 14.15
C SER A 34 2.44 -11.25 14.90
N ASP A 35 3.54 -10.51 15.06
CA ASP A 35 4.69 -10.90 15.89
C ASP A 35 5.24 -9.69 16.65
N ARG A 36 4.60 -9.39 17.79
CA ARG A 36 4.95 -8.23 18.63
C ARG A 36 6.37 -8.31 19.19
N ALA A 37 6.81 -9.50 19.56
CA ALA A 37 8.13 -9.70 20.16
C ALA A 37 9.22 -9.51 19.10
N GLY A 38 9.03 -10.08 17.91
CA GLY A 38 9.87 -9.85 16.75
C GLY A 38 9.91 -8.37 16.37
N ALA A 39 8.77 -7.70 16.24
CA ALA A 39 8.69 -6.29 15.89
C ALA A 39 9.46 -5.37 16.87
N LEU A 40 9.33 -5.59 18.18
CA LEU A 40 10.07 -4.81 19.17
C LEU A 40 11.57 -5.13 19.18
N GLY A 41 11.93 -6.40 19.04
CA GLY A 41 13.31 -6.88 19.11
C GLY A 41 14.13 -6.57 17.86
N GLU A 42 13.51 -6.62 16.69
CA GLU A 42 14.15 -6.39 15.39
C GLU A 42 14.46 -4.90 15.19
N LEU A 43 15.70 -4.57 14.85
CA LEU A 43 16.04 -3.29 14.24
C LEU A 43 16.12 -3.47 12.73
N PRO A 44 15.20 -2.90 11.95
CA PRO A 44 15.21 -2.99 10.48
C PRO A 44 16.56 -2.56 9.88
N GLU A 45 16.99 -3.26 8.83
CA GLU A 45 18.07 -2.79 7.97
C GLU A 45 17.70 -1.49 7.24
N GLY A 46 18.74 -0.73 6.87
CA GLY A 46 18.59 0.42 5.99
C GLY A 46 18.34 0.00 4.55
N ASN A 47 18.20 0.98 3.67
CA ASN A 47 18.18 0.76 2.23
C ASN A 47 19.40 1.43 1.61
N PHE A 48 20.10 0.73 0.72
CA PHE A 48 21.34 1.25 0.15
C PHE A 48 21.13 2.57 -0.58
N GLY A 49 20.07 2.66 -1.39
CA GLY A 49 19.75 3.85 -2.17
C GLY A 49 19.48 5.06 -1.28
N PHE A 50 18.86 4.85 -0.12
CA PHE A 50 18.67 5.89 0.88
C PHE A 50 19.97 6.21 1.64
N GLU A 51 20.72 5.21 2.12
CA GLU A 51 21.93 5.45 2.92
C GLU A 51 23.02 6.18 2.14
N VAL A 52 23.18 5.93 0.84
CA VAL A 52 24.15 6.68 0.02
C VAL A 52 23.81 8.15 -0.15
N THR A 53 22.54 8.55 0.04
CA THR A 53 22.14 9.97 -0.02
C THR A 53 22.79 10.81 1.07
N ARG A 54 23.27 10.17 2.15
CA ARG A 54 23.90 10.82 3.30
C ARG A 54 25.37 11.20 3.09
N ILE A 55 25.99 10.72 2.00
CA ILE A 55 27.44 10.89 1.74
C ILE A 55 27.70 12.17 0.94
N GLY A 56 27.04 12.29 -0.22
CA GLY A 56 27.13 13.45 -1.11
C GLY A 56 25.99 14.44 -0.89
N GLN A 57 26.00 15.53 -1.63
CA GLN A 57 24.90 16.50 -1.63
C GLN A 57 24.46 16.77 -3.07
N PRO A 58 23.16 16.94 -3.34
CA PRO A 58 22.71 17.36 -4.66
C PRO A 58 23.34 18.72 -5.01
N VAL A 59 23.75 18.87 -6.27
CA VAL A 59 24.36 20.12 -6.76
C VAL A 59 23.24 21.14 -6.98
N ALA A 60 23.29 22.24 -6.23
CA ALA A 60 22.27 23.28 -6.32
C ALA A 60 22.15 23.84 -7.76
N GLY A 61 20.93 23.94 -8.26
CA GLY A 61 20.62 24.44 -9.60
C GLY A 61 20.78 23.43 -10.74
N LEU A 62 21.41 22.28 -10.49
CA LEU A 62 21.52 21.22 -11.49
C LEU A 62 20.25 20.37 -11.46
N ALA A 63 19.71 20.03 -12.63
CA ALA A 63 18.48 19.26 -12.75
C ALA A 63 18.63 17.82 -12.20
N GLN A 64 17.48 17.21 -11.86
CA GLN A 64 17.42 15.78 -11.60
C GLN A 64 17.61 15.01 -12.91
N ALA A 65 18.25 13.85 -12.84
CA ALA A 65 18.40 12.91 -13.93
C ALA A 65 17.03 12.54 -14.52
N GLY A 66 16.90 12.70 -15.83
CA GLY A 66 15.73 12.29 -16.60
C GLY A 66 15.92 10.91 -17.23
N LYS A 67 15.02 10.57 -18.16
CA LYS A 67 15.08 9.31 -18.93
C LYS A 67 16.32 9.18 -19.82
N ALA A 68 16.99 10.30 -20.11
CA ALA A 68 18.23 10.30 -20.88
C ALA A 68 19.43 9.81 -20.06
N THR A 69 19.39 9.99 -18.73
CA THR A 69 20.29 9.34 -17.78
C THR A 69 19.95 7.86 -17.66
N LEU A 70 20.50 7.06 -18.58
CA LEU A 70 20.53 5.59 -18.65
C LEU A 70 19.75 4.85 -17.54
N GLU A 71 18.58 4.28 -17.84
CA GLU A 71 17.98 3.31 -16.92
C GLU A 71 18.87 2.06 -16.77
N PRO A 72 18.94 1.45 -15.57
CA PRO A 72 19.79 0.30 -15.28
C PRO A 72 19.23 -0.95 -15.95
N TYR A 73 19.48 -1.09 -17.25
CA TYR A 73 19.30 -2.33 -17.98
C TYR A 73 20.52 -2.54 -18.87
N TRP A 74 21.04 -3.77 -18.88
CA TRP A 74 22.18 -4.18 -19.68
C TRP A 74 22.04 -3.72 -21.14
N ASP A 75 23.01 -2.95 -21.63
CA ASP A 75 23.17 -2.58 -23.03
C ASP A 75 24.62 -2.92 -23.41
N GLU A 76 24.82 -4.07 -24.04
CA GLU A 76 26.15 -4.59 -24.40
C GLU A 76 26.88 -3.69 -25.41
N ASP A 77 26.15 -2.87 -26.18
CA ASP A 77 26.65 -2.17 -27.37
C ASP A 77 26.51 -0.63 -27.34
N ASN A 78 26.13 -0.04 -26.21
CA ASN A 78 25.82 1.41 -26.06
C ASN A 78 24.73 1.93 -27.04
N GLN A 79 23.87 1.05 -27.59
CA GLN A 79 22.89 1.45 -28.60
C GLN A 79 21.90 2.48 -28.05
N ARG A 80 21.49 2.36 -26.79
CA ARG A 80 20.53 3.28 -26.17
C ARG A 80 21.05 4.71 -26.09
N TYR A 81 22.35 4.89 -25.82
CA TYR A 81 22.95 6.23 -25.80
C TYR A 81 22.97 6.85 -27.20
N LEU A 82 23.29 6.05 -28.22
CA LEU A 82 23.27 6.49 -29.61
C LEU A 82 21.83 6.84 -30.04
N ASP A 83 20.85 6.02 -29.68
CA ASP A 83 19.44 6.24 -29.97
C ASP A 83 18.88 7.47 -29.27
N ALA A 84 19.22 7.69 -27.99
CA ALA A 84 18.82 8.88 -27.24
C ALA A 84 19.37 10.17 -27.88
N ARG A 85 20.66 10.16 -28.26
CA ARG A 85 21.27 11.28 -29.00
C ARG A 85 20.56 11.52 -30.33
N ILE A 86 20.31 10.48 -31.12
CA ILE A 86 19.64 10.60 -32.42
C ILE A 86 18.22 11.15 -32.23
N GLY A 87 17.49 10.67 -31.22
CA GLY A 87 16.17 11.17 -30.85
C GLY A 87 16.18 12.65 -30.54
N VAL A 88 17.09 13.09 -29.65
CA VAL A 88 17.27 14.51 -29.31
C VAL A 88 17.64 15.36 -30.51
N GLU A 89 18.57 14.90 -31.35
CA GLU A 89 18.96 15.63 -32.56
C GLU A 89 17.80 15.75 -33.54
N LYS A 90 16.95 14.73 -33.66
CA LYS A 90 15.74 14.77 -34.50
C LYS A 90 14.69 15.75 -33.98
N GLU A 91 14.63 15.97 -32.67
CA GLU A 91 13.73 16.95 -32.04
C GLU A 91 14.28 18.39 -32.14
N GLN A 92 15.59 18.57 -32.01
CA GLN A 92 16.24 19.90 -31.99
C GLN A 92 16.56 20.47 -33.38
N LEU A 93 16.75 19.62 -34.38
CA LEU A 93 17.21 20.00 -35.71
C LEU A 93 16.07 19.91 -36.74
N SER A 94 16.13 20.76 -37.77
CA SER A 94 15.28 20.56 -38.94
C SER A 94 15.61 19.24 -39.65
N ALA A 95 14.69 18.72 -40.47
CA ALA A 95 14.91 17.47 -41.20
C ALA A 95 16.17 17.50 -42.09
N GLU A 96 16.46 18.65 -42.70
CA GLU A 96 17.65 18.88 -43.53
C GLU A 96 18.93 18.90 -42.69
N GLU A 97 18.94 19.65 -41.58
CA GLU A 97 20.08 19.70 -40.66
C GLU A 97 20.36 18.32 -40.04
N HIS A 98 19.33 17.59 -39.62
CA HIS A 98 19.47 16.25 -39.07
C HIS A 98 20.06 15.27 -40.10
N ALA A 99 19.58 15.30 -41.35
CA ALA A 99 20.10 14.46 -42.42
C ALA A 99 21.58 14.76 -42.71
N LEU A 100 21.93 16.06 -42.76
CA LEU A 100 23.31 16.50 -42.97
C LEU A 100 24.21 16.08 -41.79
N VAL A 101 23.83 16.35 -40.54
CA VAL A 101 24.59 15.92 -39.34
C VAL A 101 24.77 14.40 -39.30
N SER A 102 23.74 13.64 -39.67
CA SER A 102 23.81 12.18 -39.73
C SER A 102 24.82 11.69 -40.78
N HIS A 103 24.83 12.31 -41.97
CA HIS A 103 25.81 12.01 -43.01
C HIS A 103 27.23 12.33 -42.56
N LEU A 104 27.45 13.54 -42.03
CA LEU A 104 28.77 14.03 -41.60
C LEU A 104 29.39 13.17 -40.50
N ARG A 105 28.60 12.67 -39.55
CA ARG A 105 29.06 11.77 -38.49
C ARG A 105 29.56 10.41 -39.01
N GLY A 106 29.22 10.04 -40.24
CA GLY A 106 29.75 8.85 -40.92
C GLY A 106 31.10 9.06 -41.61
N LEU A 107 31.60 10.29 -41.66
CA LEU A 107 32.92 10.58 -42.23
C LEU A 107 34.05 10.15 -41.29
N VAL A 108 35.24 9.96 -41.85
CA VAL A 108 36.46 9.59 -41.12
C VAL A 108 37.46 10.74 -40.95
N ASP A 109 37.23 11.87 -41.61
CA ASP A 109 38.06 13.07 -41.49
C ASP A 109 37.23 14.23 -40.91
N ALA A 110 37.63 14.71 -39.73
CA ALA A 110 36.98 15.81 -39.04
C ALA A 110 37.10 17.15 -39.81
N ARG A 111 38.18 17.36 -40.56
CA ARG A 111 38.37 18.58 -41.37
C ARG A 111 37.46 18.58 -42.58
N GLN A 112 37.27 17.41 -43.20
CA GLN A 112 36.26 17.21 -44.23
C GLN A 112 34.86 17.46 -43.67
N ALA A 113 34.54 16.90 -42.49
CA ALA A 113 33.26 17.13 -41.84
C ALA A 113 33.02 18.62 -41.56
N GLU A 114 34.02 19.38 -41.09
CA GLU A 114 33.92 20.84 -40.89
C GLU A 114 33.65 21.59 -42.21
N ALA A 115 34.34 21.22 -43.29
CA ALA A 115 34.19 21.86 -44.59
C ALA A 115 32.80 21.61 -45.21
N GLU A 116 32.32 20.38 -45.13
CA GLU A 116 31.00 19.98 -45.67
C GLU A 116 29.82 20.45 -44.82
N SER A 117 30.06 20.86 -43.57
CA SER A 117 29.05 21.43 -42.67
C SER A 117 28.96 22.97 -42.71
N ALA A 118 29.53 23.63 -43.73
CA ALA A 118 29.54 25.10 -43.85
C ALA A 118 28.15 25.76 -43.78
N ALA A 119 27.09 25.03 -44.16
CA ALA A 119 25.70 25.52 -44.11
C ALA A 119 25.05 25.41 -42.72
N LEU A 120 25.65 24.68 -41.77
CA LEU A 120 25.13 24.53 -40.42
C LEU A 120 25.52 25.74 -39.54
N PRO A 121 24.71 26.07 -38.51
CA PRO A 121 25.12 26.95 -37.42
C PRO A 121 26.51 26.60 -36.86
N ALA A 122 27.28 27.61 -36.46
CA ALA A 122 28.67 27.43 -36.04
C ALA A 122 28.86 26.39 -34.93
N GLU A 123 27.94 26.34 -33.96
CA GLU A 123 27.97 25.35 -32.89
C GLU A 123 27.78 23.91 -33.39
N LEU A 124 26.89 23.68 -34.36
CA LEU A 124 26.63 22.35 -34.92
C LEU A 124 27.77 21.92 -35.83
N ARG A 125 28.30 22.84 -36.64
CA ARG A 125 29.45 22.65 -37.52
C ARG A 125 30.68 22.19 -36.74
N LEU A 126 31.08 22.97 -35.74
CA LEU A 126 32.27 22.69 -34.92
C LEU A 126 32.09 21.46 -34.03
N TYR A 127 30.91 21.29 -33.42
CA TYR A 127 30.65 20.12 -32.57
C TYR A 127 30.66 18.82 -33.38
N THR A 128 30.07 18.82 -34.58
CA THR A 128 30.03 17.63 -35.45
C THR A 128 31.44 17.24 -35.91
N ALA A 129 32.27 18.21 -36.30
CA ALA A 129 33.68 17.95 -36.62
C ALA A 129 34.45 17.37 -35.43
N GLY A 130 34.26 17.93 -34.22
CA GLY A 130 34.83 17.40 -32.99
C GLY A 130 34.35 15.98 -32.66
N ALA A 131 33.08 15.67 -32.91
CA ALA A 131 32.50 14.34 -32.73
C ALA A 131 33.09 13.31 -33.71
N VAL A 132 33.36 13.71 -34.96
CA VAL A 132 34.05 12.86 -35.95
C VAL A 132 35.48 12.58 -35.49
N ALA A 133 36.23 13.60 -35.07
CA ALA A 133 37.59 13.42 -34.54
C ALA A 133 37.59 12.47 -33.32
N PHE A 134 36.62 12.63 -32.41
CA PHE A 134 36.46 11.78 -31.24
C PHE A 134 36.19 10.32 -31.63
N ALA A 135 35.31 10.07 -32.61
CA ALA A 135 35.01 8.73 -33.10
C ALA A 135 36.21 8.03 -33.74
N GLN A 136 37.12 8.80 -34.36
CA GLN A 136 38.38 8.29 -34.94
C GLN A 136 39.54 8.21 -33.93
N SER A 137 39.27 8.43 -32.64
CA SER A 137 40.26 8.45 -31.56
C SER A 137 41.33 9.54 -31.67
N ASP A 138 41.14 10.56 -32.50
CA ASP A 138 41.98 11.76 -32.52
C ASP A 138 41.52 12.73 -31.41
N MET A 139 41.88 12.40 -30.18
CA MET A 139 41.43 13.13 -28.99
C MET A 139 42.03 14.53 -28.90
N GLY A 140 43.21 14.75 -29.50
CA GLY A 140 43.84 16.07 -29.57
C GLY A 140 43.01 17.03 -30.42
N LEU A 141 42.68 16.61 -31.65
CA LEU A 141 41.85 17.38 -32.56
C LEU A 141 40.41 17.54 -32.05
N ALA A 142 39.83 16.48 -31.47
CA ALA A 142 38.50 16.56 -30.85
C ALA A 142 38.46 17.63 -29.73
N ALA A 143 39.45 17.64 -28.85
CA ALA A 143 39.56 18.62 -27.78
C ALA A 143 39.71 20.06 -28.32
N GLU A 144 40.43 20.26 -29.43
CA GLU A 144 40.52 21.56 -30.10
C GLU A 144 39.14 22.03 -30.60
N TYR A 145 38.40 21.17 -31.31
CA TYR A 145 37.06 21.49 -31.82
C TYR A 145 36.07 21.83 -30.70
N PHE A 146 36.05 21.05 -29.61
CA PHE A 146 35.16 21.34 -28.49
C PHE A 146 35.50 22.67 -27.79
N ARG A 147 36.79 23.01 -27.64
CA ARG A 147 37.19 24.34 -27.16
C ARG A 147 36.71 25.45 -28.09
N ARG A 148 36.75 25.25 -29.41
CA ARG A 148 36.23 26.22 -30.39
C ARG A 148 34.72 26.43 -30.25
N VAL A 149 33.92 25.38 -29.98
CA VAL A 149 32.48 25.52 -29.66
C VAL A 149 32.29 26.37 -28.40
N LEU A 150 33.05 26.09 -27.34
CA LEU A 150 32.96 26.82 -26.07
C LEU A 150 33.46 28.27 -26.15
N ALA A 151 34.27 28.60 -27.16
CA ALA A 151 34.75 29.96 -27.41
C ALA A 151 33.77 30.82 -28.23
N LEU A 152 32.70 30.23 -28.79
CA LEU A 152 31.67 30.98 -29.50
C LEU A 152 30.92 31.95 -28.56
N PRO A 153 30.38 33.07 -29.07
CA PRO A 153 29.49 33.94 -28.31
C PRO A 153 28.32 33.14 -27.70
N ALA A 154 27.90 33.46 -26.48
CA ALA A 154 26.86 32.69 -25.77
C ALA A 154 25.56 32.52 -26.57
N THR A 155 25.18 33.53 -27.37
CA THR A 155 24.01 33.50 -28.26
C THR A 155 24.12 32.52 -29.43
N GLU A 156 25.33 32.05 -29.75
CA GLU A 156 25.60 31.18 -30.91
C GLU A 156 25.92 29.73 -30.53
N ARG A 157 25.91 29.41 -29.23
CA ARG A 157 26.28 28.08 -28.69
C ARG A 157 25.26 27.49 -27.73
N ALA A 158 24.00 27.88 -27.85
CA ALA A 158 22.94 27.51 -26.91
C ALA A 158 22.73 25.98 -26.83
N ARG A 159 22.82 25.27 -27.97
CA ARG A 159 22.46 23.85 -28.11
C ARG A 159 23.61 22.88 -27.89
N ARG A 160 24.86 23.32 -28.03
CA ARG A 160 26.05 22.44 -27.98
C ARG A 160 27.09 22.81 -26.93
N SER A 161 26.85 23.83 -26.10
CA SER A 161 27.79 24.18 -25.02
C SER A 161 27.99 23.04 -24.03
N THR A 162 26.92 22.50 -23.44
CA THR A 162 27.01 21.41 -22.45
C THR A 162 27.65 20.16 -23.05
N TRP A 163 27.28 19.84 -24.30
CA TRP A 163 27.80 18.70 -25.05
C TRP A 163 29.30 18.84 -25.33
N ALA A 164 29.74 20.03 -25.74
CA ALA A 164 31.15 20.31 -26.01
C ALA A 164 31.99 20.26 -24.73
N ALA A 165 31.51 20.84 -23.62
CA ALA A 165 32.23 20.78 -22.33
C ALA A 165 32.37 19.33 -21.84
N TYR A 166 31.29 18.55 -21.87
CA TYR A 166 31.32 17.13 -21.49
C TYR A 166 32.27 16.32 -22.38
N SER A 167 32.18 16.50 -23.70
CA SER A 167 33.02 15.76 -24.66
C SER A 167 34.49 16.18 -24.60
N LEU A 168 34.78 17.46 -24.32
CA LEU A 168 36.12 17.96 -24.04
C LEU A 168 36.72 17.26 -22.82
N GLY A 169 35.95 17.15 -21.72
CA GLY A 169 36.38 16.42 -20.52
C GLY A 169 36.75 14.97 -20.84
N ARG A 170 35.90 14.27 -21.61
CA ARG A 170 36.16 12.88 -22.03
C ARG A 170 37.42 12.76 -22.91
N ALA A 171 37.61 13.65 -23.87
CA ALA A 171 38.79 13.63 -24.74
C ALA A 171 40.08 13.86 -23.94
N LEU A 172 40.06 14.83 -23.02
CA LEU A 172 41.20 15.12 -22.13
C LEU A 172 41.50 13.98 -21.16
N ALA A 173 40.47 13.31 -20.64
CA ALA A 173 40.63 12.13 -19.79
C ALA A 173 41.32 10.97 -20.52
N VAL A 174 40.95 10.72 -21.78
CA VAL A 174 41.63 9.72 -22.62
C VAL A 174 43.08 10.13 -22.88
N LEU A 175 43.33 11.39 -23.25
CA LEU A 175 44.70 11.90 -23.45
C LEU A 175 45.57 11.78 -22.20
N ALA A 176 45.00 11.85 -20.99
CA ALA A 176 45.75 11.74 -19.75
C ALA A 176 46.32 10.33 -19.51
N VAL A 177 45.72 9.30 -20.09
CA VAL A 177 46.16 7.89 -19.94
C VAL A 177 46.84 7.34 -21.20
N SER A 178 46.74 8.02 -22.32
CA SER A 178 47.43 7.66 -23.57
C SER A 178 48.93 7.96 -23.52
N ALA A 179 49.72 7.14 -24.23
CA ALA A 179 51.13 7.42 -24.43
C ALA A 179 51.31 8.73 -25.22
N PRO A 180 52.24 9.62 -24.82
CA PRO A 180 52.48 10.86 -25.55
C PRO A 180 53.07 10.56 -26.93
N GLU A 181 52.65 11.31 -27.95
CA GLU A 181 53.17 11.18 -29.32
C GLU A 181 54.68 11.48 -29.41
N GLN A 182 55.18 12.29 -28.48
CA GLN A 182 56.60 12.61 -28.34
C GLN A 182 57.14 11.92 -27.09
N ALA A 183 58.35 11.37 -27.19
CA ALA A 183 59.05 10.81 -26.04
C ALA A 183 59.33 11.91 -25.02
N LEU A 184 58.62 11.86 -23.88
CA LEU A 184 58.83 12.73 -22.72
C LEU A 184 59.68 11.99 -21.68
N SER A 185 60.39 12.73 -20.84
CA SER A 185 60.93 12.15 -19.60
C SER A 185 59.78 11.72 -18.69
N GLU A 186 60.04 10.78 -17.77
CA GLU A 186 59.03 10.27 -16.83
C GLU A 186 58.36 11.40 -16.03
N ASP A 187 59.14 12.35 -15.51
CA ASP A 187 58.63 13.50 -14.77
C ASP A 187 57.73 14.41 -15.63
N ALA A 188 58.12 14.66 -16.89
CA ALA A 188 57.35 15.50 -17.80
C ALA A 188 56.05 14.81 -18.25
N ALA A 189 56.09 13.49 -18.43
CA ALA A 189 54.91 12.68 -18.73
C ALA A 189 53.91 12.71 -17.57
N LEU A 190 54.39 12.56 -16.32
CA LEU A 190 53.55 12.62 -15.13
C LEU A 190 52.92 14.01 -14.93
N GLN A 191 53.71 15.09 -15.09
CA GLN A 191 53.20 16.46 -15.04
C GLN A 191 52.14 16.71 -16.11
N ARG A 192 52.37 16.22 -17.33
CA ARG A 192 51.40 16.34 -18.43
C ARG A 192 50.10 15.60 -18.12
N GLN A 193 50.19 14.40 -17.57
CA GLN A 193 49.02 13.62 -17.15
C GLN A 193 48.22 14.37 -16.09
N HIS A 194 48.86 14.90 -15.04
CA HIS A 194 48.16 15.68 -14.00
C HIS A 194 47.49 16.93 -14.56
N GLU A 195 48.15 17.65 -15.47
CA GLU A 195 47.58 18.82 -16.11
C GLU A 195 46.36 18.46 -16.98
N LEU A 196 46.43 17.37 -17.75
CA LEU A 196 45.30 16.88 -18.54
C LEU A 196 44.12 16.45 -17.67
N ARG A 197 44.36 15.74 -16.55
CA ARG A 197 43.31 15.39 -15.58
C ARG A 197 42.66 16.63 -14.96
N ARG A 198 43.46 17.65 -14.62
CA ARG A 198 42.96 18.93 -14.12
C ARG A 198 42.08 19.64 -15.15
N GLN A 199 42.51 19.68 -16.41
CA GLN A 199 41.71 20.27 -17.50
C GLN A 199 40.43 19.46 -17.77
N ALA A 200 40.49 18.14 -17.71
CA ALA A 200 39.32 17.27 -17.86
C ALA A 200 38.30 17.53 -16.75
N ARG A 201 38.76 17.59 -15.49
CA ARG A 201 37.95 17.96 -14.32
C ARG A 201 37.27 19.32 -14.49
N ALA A 202 38.02 20.34 -14.93
CA ALA A 202 37.48 21.66 -15.20
C ALA A 202 36.42 21.65 -16.32
N ALA A 203 36.60 20.83 -17.36
CA ALA A 203 35.62 20.70 -18.44
C ALA A 203 34.32 20.02 -17.96
N PHE A 204 34.40 19.01 -17.10
CA PHE A 204 33.22 18.40 -16.47
C PHE A 204 32.48 19.38 -15.54
N GLN A 205 33.23 20.15 -14.73
CA GLN A 205 32.66 21.23 -13.92
C GLN A 205 31.95 22.27 -14.79
N GLN A 206 32.57 22.68 -15.90
CA GLN A 206 31.99 23.61 -16.85
C GLN A 206 30.70 23.06 -17.50
N ALA A 207 30.62 21.75 -17.80
CA ALA A 207 29.39 21.15 -18.30
C ALA A 207 28.23 21.32 -17.30
N ARG A 208 28.48 21.16 -15.99
CA ARG A 208 27.47 21.41 -14.95
C ARG A 208 27.07 22.86 -14.86
N GLU A 209 28.06 23.77 -14.87
CA GLU A 209 27.81 25.20 -14.81
C GLU A 209 26.95 25.68 -15.98
N LEU A 210 27.18 25.14 -17.19
CA LEU A 210 26.38 25.44 -18.38
C LEU A 210 24.94 24.92 -18.26
N SER A 211 24.77 23.70 -17.76
CA SER A 211 23.44 23.14 -17.48
C SER A 211 22.68 23.97 -16.43
N ILE A 212 23.36 24.36 -15.33
CA ILE A 212 22.83 25.24 -14.28
C ILE A 212 22.46 26.62 -14.83
N ALA A 213 23.24 27.15 -15.77
CA ALA A 213 22.97 28.43 -16.42
C ALA A 213 21.81 28.39 -17.44
N GLY A 214 21.14 27.24 -17.61
CA GLY A 214 19.97 27.08 -18.45
C GLY A 214 20.27 26.86 -19.94
N LEU A 215 21.51 26.45 -20.27
CA LEU A 215 21.84 26.00 -21.63
C LEU A 215 21.28 24.60 -21.86
N ASP A 216 21.06 24.23 -23.12
CA ASP A 216 20.44 22.95 -23.47
C ASP A 216 21.26 21.77 -22.92
N ASP A 217 20.60 20.92 -22.12
CA ASP A 217 21.14 19.68 -21.59
C ASP A 217 20.16 18.48 -21.74
N PRO A 218 19.67 18.20 -22.96
CA PRO A 218 18.66 17.15 -23.20
C PRO A 218 19.16 15.71 -22.98
N LEU A 219 20.46 15.54 -22.73
CA LEU A 219 21.09 14.23 -22.47
C LEU A 219 21.58 14.11 -21.01
N ASP A 220 21.18 15.02 -20.13
CA ASP A 220 21.59 15.08 -18.73
C ASP A 220 23.12 15.03 -18.52
N LEU A 221 23.89 15.62 -19.45
CA LEU A 221 25.35 15.60 -19.46
C LEU A 221 25.94 16.38 -18.28
N GLY A 222 25.22 17.38 -17.77
CA GLY A 222 25.55 18.02 -16.49
C GLY A 222 25.58 16.99 -15.35
N VAL A 223 24.54 16.17 -15.22
CA VAL A 223 24.51 15.11 -14.20
C VAL A 223 25.55 14.02 -14.49
N ALA A 224 25.68 13.59 -15.74
CA ALA A 224 26.67 12.57 -16.14
C ALA A 224 28.12 12.98 -15.84
N SER A 225 28.42 14.28 -15.94
CA SER A 225 29.77 14.81 -15.68
C SER A 225 30.27 14.55 -14.25
N LEU A 226 29.37 14.39 -13.26
CA LEU A 226 29.74 14.05 -11.89
C LEU A 226 30.43 12.68 -11.83
N GLY A 227 29.87 11.69 -12.55
CA GLY A 227 30.42 10.34 -12.59
C GLY A 227 31.74 10.24 -13.34
N GLU A 228 31.91 11.02 -14.41
CA GLU A 228 33.18 11.09 -15.13
C GLU A 228 34.28 11.80 -14.31
N GLU A 229 33.94 12.86 -13.59
CA GLU A 229 34.86 13.50 -12.66
C GLU A 229 35.22 12.56 -11.49
N ALA A 230 34.26 11.79 -10.98
CA ALA A 230 34.50 10.79 -9.95
C ALA A 230 35.49 9.72 -10.41
N ARG A 231 35.37 9.28 -11.67
CA ARG A 231 36.30 8.32 -12.28
C ARG A 231 37.74 8.86 -12.32
N LEU A 232 37.91 10.14 -12.69
CA LEU A 232 39.23 10.78 -12.64
C LEU A 232 39.81 10.81 -11.22
N ALA A 233 38.99 11.06 -10.21
CA ALA A 233 39.43 11.03 -8.81
C ALA A 233 39.86 9.62 -8.37
N LEU A 234 39.16 8.57 -8.81
CA LEU A 234 39.57 7.18 -8.55
C LEU A 234 40.92 6.84 -9.20
N ASP A 235 41.14 7.26 -10.44
CA ASP A 235 42.40 7.04 -11.15
C ASP A 235 43.59 7.72 -10.45
N GLU A 236 43.33 8.78 -9.68
CA GLU A 236 44.32 9.48 -8.84
C GLU A 236 44.45 8.88 -7.42
N GLY A 237 43.67 7.84 -7.10
CA GLY A 237 43.62 7.23 -5.76
C GLY A 237 42.81 8.02 -4.74
N ASP A 238 42.10 9.08 -5.15
CA ASP A 238 41.24 9.89 -4.28
C ASP A 238 39.83 9.27 -4.17
N TRP A 239 39.76 8.20 -3.39
CA TRP A 239 38.52 7.48 -3.11
C TRP A 239 37.44 8.35 -2.46
N ASN A 240 37.82 9.32 -1.62
CA ASN A 240 36.84 10.13 -0.91
C ASN A 240 36.12 11.09 -1.85
N SER A 241 36.86 11.80 -2.70
CA SER A 241 36.25 12.68 -3.70
C SER A 241 35.42 11.90 -4.70
N ALA A 242 35.91 10.72 -5.14
CA ALA A 242 35.16 9.87 -6.06
C ALA A 242 33.81 9.41 -5.49
N ILE A 243 33.81 8.84 -4.27
CA ILE A 243 32.59 8.39 -3.61
C ILE A 243 31.63 9.58 -3.40
N THR A 244 32.15 10.74 -2.99
CA THR A 244 31.33 11.94 -2.79
C THR A 244 30.67 12.39 -4.09
N LEU A 245 31.41 12.40 -5.21
CA LEU A 245 30.88 12.79 -6.53
C LEU A 245 29.84 11.79 -7.06
N TYR A 246 30.07 10.48 -6.93
CA TYR A 246 29.07 9.48 -7.28
C TYR A 246 27.83 9.55 -6.39
N ALA A 247 27.98 9.85 -5.10
CA ALA A 247 26.86 10.08 -4.19
C ALA A 247 26.08 11.34 -4.55
N SER A 248 26.75 12.44 -4.91
CA SER A 248 26.09 13.63 -5.44
C SER A 248 25.35 13.34 -6.75
N GLN A 249 25.90 12.47 -7.60
CA GLN A 249 25.23 12.01 -8.83
C GLN A 249 23.98 11.19 -8.51
N ALA A 250 24.06 10.24 -7.57
CA ALA A 250 22.92 9.46 -7.10
C ALA A 250 21.82 10.34 -6.48
N ASN A 251 22.21 11.39 -5.74
CA ASN A 251 21.31 12.39 -5.16
C ASN A 251 20.62 13.29 -6.19
N GLN A 252 21.09 13.30 -7.44
CA GLN A 252 20.36 13.88 -8.58
C GLN A 252 19.49 12.83 -9.28
N ALA A 253 19.02 11.81 -8.55
CA ALA A 253 18.22 10.69 -9.07
C ALA A 253 18.88 9.87 -10.20
N SER A 254 20.22 9.95 -10.34
CA SER A 254 20.93 9.23 -11.40
C SER A 254 21.14 7.75 -11.03
N PRO A 255 20.57 6.80 -11.80
CA PRO A 255 20.82 5.36 -11.58
C PRO A 255 22.29 4.98 -11.80
N THR A 256 23.03 5.71 -12.63
CA THR A 256 24.47 5.50 -12.84
C THR A 256 25.27 5.82 -11.58
N GLY A 257 24.95 6.91 -10.87
CA GLY A 257 25.61 7.23 -9.59
C GLY A 257 25.40 6.11 -8.57
N TYR A 258 24.17 5.61 -8.46
CA TYR A 258 23.84 4.46 -7.61
C TYR A 258 24.63 3.20 -7.97
N SER A 259 24.68 2.83 -9.26
CA SER A 259 25.38 1.62 -9.70
C SER A 259 26.90 1.73 -9.54
N SER A 260 27.48 2.91 -9.77
CA SER A 260 28.89 3.19 -9.50
C SER A 260 29.24 3.02 -8.02
N LEU A 261 28.42 3.54 -7.09
CA LEU A 261 28.64 3.33 -5.66
C LEU A 261 28.58 1.85 -5.27
N ARG A 262 27.62 1.10 -5.82
CA ARG A 262 27.55 -0.35 -5.63
C ARG A 262 28.79 -1.06 -6.18
N GLN A 263 29.31 -0.65 -7.33
CA GLN A 263 30.58 -1.19 -7.84
C GLN A 263 31.75 -0.90 -6.87
N LEU A 264 31.85 0.32 -6.35
CA LEU A 264 32.90 0.68 -5.39
C LEU A 264 32.80 -0.10 -4.08
N THR A 265 31.58 -0.40 -3.60
CA THR A 265 31.39 -1.26 -2.43
C THR A 265 32.03 -2.64 -2.65
N TRP A 266 31.83 -3.26 -3.81
CA TRP A 266 32.46 -4.55 -4.12
C TRP A 266 33.98 -4.46 -4.27
N THR A 267 34.49 -3.37 -4.84
CA THR A 267 35.93 -3.17 -4.99
C THR A 267 36.60 -3.02 -3.63
N LEU A 268 36.05 -2.19 -2.74
CA LEU A 268 36.56 -2.01 -1.38
C LEU A 268 36.41 -3.29 -0.55
N ALA A 269 35.27 -3.97 -0.66
CA ALA A 269 35.00 -5.21 0.08
C ALA A 269 35.95 -6.36 -0.27
N ARG A 270 36.54 -6.36 -1.49
CA ARG A 270 37.51 -7.37 -1.94
C ARG A 270 38.97 -6.93 -1.84
N MET A 271 39.21 -5.70 -1.40
CA MET A 271 40.55 -5.14 -1.28
C MET A 271 41.28 -5.75 -0.08
N ASP A 272 42.57 -6.04 -0.27
CA ASP A 272 43.46 -6.53 0.79
C ASP A 272 43.53 -5.56 1.97
N ASP A 273 43.64 -6.10 3.19
CA ASP A 273 43.62 -5.32 4.45
C ASP A 273 44.67 -4.20 4.47
N GLU A 274 45.86 -4.43 3.93
CA GLU A 274 46.96 -3.46 3.89
C GLU A 274 46.64 -2.24 3.01
N LEU A 275 45.91 -2.46 1.91
CA LEU A 275 45.50 -1.41 0.99
C LEU A 275 44.24 -0.69 1.47
N LEU A 276 43.30 -1.41 2.08
CA LEU A 276 42.05 -0.83 2.57
C LEU A 276 42.25 0.00 3.84
N ARG A 277 43.13 -0.42 4.75
CA ARG A 277 43.35 0.26 6.04
C ARG A 277 43.61 1.77 5.94
N PRO A 278 44.52 2.28 5.08
CA PRO A 278 44.71 3.72 4.93
C PRO A 278 43.48 4.43 4.34
N LEU A 279 42.69 3.76 3.49
CA LEU A 279 41.47 4.36 2.92
C LEU A 279 40.37 4.56 3.96
N LEU A 280 40.36 3.74 5.03
CA LEU A 280 39.41 3.87 6.13
C LEU A 280 39.64 5.14 6.97
N GLU A 281 40.72 5.89 6.80
CA GLU A 281 40.84 7.24 7.39
C GLU A 281 39.87 8.24 6.75
N GLY A 282 39.39 7.94 5.53
CA GLY A 282 38.48 8.76 4.76
C GLY A 282 37.00 8.63 5.19
N PRO A 283 36.28 9.74 5.46
CA PRO A 283 34.88 9.68 5.89
C PRO A 283 33.95 9.07 4.84
N ALA A 284 34.11 9.39 3.55
CA ALA A 284 33.22 8.88 2.50
C ALA A 284 33.41 7.37 2.28
N VAL A 285 34.64 6.87 2.44
CA VAL A 285 34.93 5.43 2.39
C VAL A 285 34.25 4.70 3.55
N GLN A 286 34.38 5.21 4.79
CA GLN A 286 33.69 4.60 5.92
C GLN A 286 32.16 4.62 5.76
N GLN A 287 31.59 5.75 5.32
CA GLN A 287 30.15 5.88 5.10
C GLN A 287 29.63 4.91 4.03
N LEU A 288 30.35 4.74 2.92
CA LEU A 288 29.94 3.83 1.84
C LEU A 288 29.93 2.36 2.31
N LEU A 289 30.98 1.94 3.03
CA LEU A 289 31.04 0.58 3.58
C LEU A 289 29.97 0.35 4.64
N VAL A 290 29.71 1.34 5.49
CA VAL A 290 28.63 1.26 6.47
C VAL A 290 27.26 1.21 5.80
N ALA A 291 27.03 1.97 4.73
CA ALA A 291 25.80 1.92 3.94
C ALA A 291 25.58 0.51 3.37
N GLN A 292 26.62 -0.10 2.75
CA GLN A 292 26.58 -1.46 2.24
C GLN A 292 26.21 -2.48 3.33
N LEU A 293 26.89 -2.42 4.48
CA LEU A 293 26.69 -3.36 5.58
C LEU A 293 25.30 -3.18 6.21
N PHE A 294 24.88 -1.93 6.47
CA PHE A 294 23.63 -1.64 7.16
C PHE A 294 22.41 -1.93 6.30
N SER A 295 22.52 -1.81 4.98
CA SER A 295 21.44 -2.15 4.06
C SER A 295 21.42 -3.62 3.64
N ARG A 296 22.35 -4.45 4.13
CA ARG A 296 22.53 -5.85 3.71
C ARG A 296 22.58 -6.00 2.18
N LEU A 297 23.22 -5.04 1.51
CA LEU A 297 23.29 -5.02 0.05
C LEU A 297 23.94 -6.33 -0.44
N ASP A 298 23.27 -7.03 -1.35
CA ASP A 298 23.70 -8.33 -1.88
C ASP A 298 23.95 -9.37 -0.77
N VAL A 299 22.85 -9.89 -0.20
CA VAL A 299 22.63 -10.78 0.98
C VAL A 299 23.65 -11.92 1.28
N HIS A 300 24.76 -12.07 0.57
CA HIS A 300 25.75 -13.15 0.73
C HIS A 300 27.21 -12.66 0.90
N ASP A 301 27.43 -11.48 1.48
CA ASP A 301 28.80 -11.00 1.64
C ASP A 301 29.55 -11.70 2.81
N LYS A 302 30.41 -12.66 2.46
CA LYS A 302 31.34 -13.33 3.38
C LYS A 302 32.30 -12.35 4.05
N ASP A 303 32.52 -11.18 3.47
CA ASP A 303 33.47 -10.18 3.94
C ASP A 303 32.87 -9.25 5.00
N SER A 304 31.56 -9.32 5.24
CA SER A 304 30.86 -8.46 6.21
C SER A 304 31.46 -8.45 7.63
N PRO A 305 31.85 -9.58 8.25
CA PRO A 305 32.52 -9.58 9.54
C PRO A 305 33.89 -8.90 9.50
N ARG A 306 34.70 -9.19 8.46
CA ARG A 306 36.03 -8.58 8.25
C ARG A 306 35.93 -7.07 8.17
N LEU A 307 35.04 -6.55 7.31
CA LEU A 307 34.86 -5.11 7.11
C LEU A 307 34.39 -4.40 8.37
N LEU A 308 33.47 -5.02 9.13
CA LEU A 308 33.03 -4.46 10.40
C LEU A 308 34.19 -4.37 11.40
N ASP A 309 35.02 -5.41 11.52
CA ASP A 309 36.16 -5.41 12.42
C ASP A 309 37.22 -4.37 12.01
N MET A 310 37.45 -4.20 10.71
CA MET A 310 38.34 -3.14 10.20
C MET A 310 37.80 -1.75 10.51
N LEU A 311 36.50 -1.50 10.27
CA LEU A 311 35.84 -0.23 10.62
C LEU A 311 35.90 0.06 12.12
N ARG A 312 35.74 -0.96 12.97
CA ARG A 312 35.84 -0.84 14.43
C ARG A 312 37.23 -0.41 14.90
N GLN A 313 38.28 -0.85 14.20
CA GLN A 313 39.68 -0.52 14.50
C GLN A 313 40.12 0.83 13.92
N ALA A 314 39.41 1.34 12.92
CA ALA A 314 39.68 2.64 12.32
C ALA A 314 39.25 3.79 13.26
N PRO A 315 39.75 5.02 13.05
CA PRO A 315 39.20 6.22 13.68
C PRO A 315 37.76 6.47 13.23
N VAL A 316 36.80 5.86 13.94
CA VAL A 316 35.36 5.94 13.62
C VAL A 316 34.88 7.38 13.70
N GLN A 317 34.31 7.85 12.59
CA GLN A 317 33.70 9.17 12.52
C GLN A 317 32.35 9.21 13.26
N PRO A 318 31.98 10.33 13.92
CA PRO A 318 30.71 10.45 14.63
C PRO A 318 29.48 10.18 13.75
N GLU A 319 29.54 10.55 12.47
CA GLU A 319 28.44 10.47 11.49
C GLU A 319 28.00 9.03 11.18
N ILE A 320 28.86 8.04 11.41
CA ILE A 320 28.55 6.62 11.17
C ILE A 320 28.36 5.81 12.46
N ALA A 321 28.57 6.43 13.63
CA ALA A 321 28.60 5.72 14.89
C ALA A 321 27.24 5.10 15.25
N ASP A 322 26.11 5.75 14.94
CA ASP A 322 24.79 5.15 15.14
C ASP A 322 24.53 3.95 14.23
N ARG A 323 25.01 3.97 12.97
CA ARG A 323 24.91 2.82 12.06
C ARG A 323 25.81 1.67 12.53
N LEU A 324 27.01 1.95 13.03
CA LEU A 324 27.87 0.90 13.63
C LEU A 324 27.24 0.32 14.89
N ALA A 325 26.54 1.14 15.68
CA ALA A 325 25.73 0.67 16.80
C ALA A 325 24.58 -0.23 16.34
N ALA A 326 23.88 0.17 15.27
CA ALA A 326 22.80 -0.61 14.65
C ALA A 326 23.28 -1.96 14.13
N LEU A 327 24.40 -1.97 13.40
CA LEU A 327 25.06 -3.17 12.89
C LEU A 327 25.51 -4.12 14.00
N SER A 328 25.94 -3.58 15.14
CA SER A 328 26.31 -4.37 16.31
C SER A 328 25.05 -4.95 17.00
N TYR A 329 23.98 -4.15 17.09
CA TYR A 329 22.70 -4.58 17.69
C TYR A 329 22.07 -5.72 16.89
N GLN A 330 22.02 -5.60 15.56
CA GLN A 330 21.48 -6.63 14.65
C GLN A 330 22.23 -7.96 14.74
N ARG A 331 23.48 -7.97 15.23
CA ARG A 331 24.29 -9.17 15.48
C ARG A 331 24.23 -9.67 16.93
N GLY A 332 23.48 -9.00 17.81
CA GLY A 332 23.40 -9.31 19.23
C GLY A 332 24.60 -8.82 20.07
N ASP A 333 25.49 -8.00 19.50
CA ASP A 333 26.63 -7.42 20.20
C ASP A 333 26.25 -6.11 20.92
N TYR A 334 25.47 -6.26 21.99
CA TYR A 334 24.92 -5.13 22.76
C TYR A 334 26.00 -4.33 23.51
N VAL A 335 27.17 -4.91 23.76
CA VAL A 335 28.30 -4.19 24.39
C VAL A 335 28.83 -3.17 23.40
N SER A 336 29.18 -3.61 22.18
CA SER A 336 29.62 -2.68 21.14
C SER A 336 28.54 -1.67 20.76
N THR A 337 27.26 -2.07 20.74
CA THR A 337 26.16 -1.12 20.52
C THR A 337 26.21 0.04 21.52
N ARG A 338 26.37 -0.23 22.82
CA ARG A 338 26.46 0.82 23.84
C ARG A 338 27.68 1.71 23.64
N THR A 339 28.85 1.12 23.38
CA THR A 339 30.09 1.86 23.11
C THR A 339 29.94 2.82 21.92
N PHE A 340 29.32 2.38 20.82
CA PHE A 340 29.10 3.24 19.67
C PHE A 340 28.06 4.33 19.93
N LEU A 341 27.03 4.04 20.73
CA LEU A 341 26.02 5.03 21.13
C LEU A 341 26.58 6.17 22.00
N GLU A 342 27.71 5.97 22.70
CA GLU A 342 28.41 7.04 23.41
C GLU A 342 29.00 8.08 22.45
N ARG A 343 29.31 7.67 21.21
CA ARG A 343 29.90 8.54 20.17
C ARG A 343 28.88 9.07 19.17
N ALA A 344 27.75 8.38 19.01
CA ALA A 344 26.73 8.67 18.00
C ALA A 344 25.85 9.91 18.28
N GLY A 345 26.00 10.54 19.45
CA GLY A 345 25.14 11.65 19.86
C GLY A 345 23.66 11.25 20.00
N ASP A 346 22.76 12.17 19.65
CA ASP A 346 21.32 12.08 19.89
C ASP A 346 20.48 11.99 18.60
N SER A 347 21.00 11.28 17.59
CA SER A 347 20.26 11.01 16.35
C SER A 347 18.99 10.16 16.60
N GLY A 348 18.05 10.19 15.65
CA GLY A 348 16.85 9.34 15.71
C GLY A 348 17.18 7.85 15.84
N LEU A 349 18.16 7.36 15.07
CA LEU A 349 18.61 5.97 15.11
C LEU A 349 19.26 5.63 16.46
N ALA A 350 20.05 6.55 17.02
CA ALA A 350 20.65 6.37 18.34
C ALA A 350 19.58 6.26 19.44
N TRP A 351 18.54 7.11 19.41
CA TRP A 351 17.42 7.01 20.34
C TRP A 351 16.59 5.73 20.16
N TRP A 352 16.37 5.29 18.92
CA TRP A 352 15.66 4.05 18.64
C TRP A 352 16.40 2.84 19.20
N LEU A 353 17.73 2.79 19.03
CA LEU A 353 18.60 1.79 19.63
C LEU A 353 18.59 1.81 21.16
N ARG A 354 18.61 2.99 21.77
CA ARG A 354 18.47 3.14 23.24
C ARG A 354 17.14 2.58 23.72
N ALA A 355 16.05 2.78 22.96
CA ALA A 355 14.76 2.19 23.27
C ALA A 355 14.77 0.67 23.22
N LYS A 356 15.35 0.09 22.17
CA LYS A 356 15.49 -1.37 22.01
C LYS A 356 16.37 -1.99 23.10
N LEU A 357 17.49 -1.35 23.46
CA LEU A 357 18.33 -1.79 24.57
C LEU A 357 17.61 -1.72 25.93
N ALA A 358 16.78 -0.70 26.14
CA ALA A 358 15.96 -0.59 27.35
C ALA A 358 14.91 -1.71 27.42
N LEU A 359 14.25 -2.03 26.30
CA LEU A 359 13.34 -3.18 26.22
C LEU A 359 14.06 -4.50 26.52
N GLN A 360 15.26 -4.69 25.95
CA GLN A 360 16.10 -5.86 26.18
C GLN A 360 16.49 -6.00 27.67
N ALA A 361 16.70 -4.88 28.37
CA ALA A 361 16.94 -4.84 29.80
C ALA A 361 15.68 -4.97 30.67
N GLY A 362 14.49 -5.02 30.06
CA GLY A 362 13.20 -5.07 30.76
C GLY A 362 12.71 -3.72 31.29
N ASP A 363 13.40 -2.62 30.99
CA ASP A 363 13.02 -1.26 31.42
C ASP A 363 12.09 -0.61 30.39
N LYS A 364 10.80 -0.92 30.50
CA LYS A 364 9.75 -0.40 29.62
C LYS A 364 9.55 1.12 29.73
N ALA A 365 9.84 1.70 30.90
CA ALA A 365 9.70 3.14 31.10
C ALA A 365 10.81 3.91 30.36
N ALA A 366 12.05 3.46 30.49
CA ALA A 366 13.16 4.00 29.71
C ALA A 366 12.95 3.77 28.20
N ALA A 367 12.44 2.60 27.81
CA ALA A 367 12.11 2.32 26.41
C ALA A 367 11.09 3.30 25.84
N ALA A 368 9.96 3.51 26.52
CA ALA A 368 8.94 4.45 26.10
C ALA A 368 9.49 5.88 25.97
N SER A 369 10.29 6.33 26.93
CA SER A 369 10.94 7.65 26.85
C SER A 369 11.92 7.75 25.67
N ALA A 370 12.68 6.70 25.38
CA ALA A 370 13.63 6.70 24.28
C ALA A 370 12.93 6.64 22.91
N TYR A 371 11.84 5.87 22.78
CA TYR A 371 11.02 5.86 21.57
C TYR A 371 10.41 7.22 21.27
N ALA A 372 9.85 7.90 22.27
CA ALA A 372 9.30 9.25 22.09
C ALA A 372 10.37 10.24 21.59
N ARG A 373 11.61 10.12 22.07
CA ARG A 373 12.75 10.93 21.57
C ARG A 373 13.13 10.53 20.15
N ALA A 374 13.12 9.23 19.83
CA ALA A 374 13.42 8.73 18.49
C ALA A 374 12.40 9.23 17.46
N ALA A 375 11.10 9.09 17.73
CA ALA A 375 10.03 9.58 16.85
C ALA A 375 10.10 11.10 16.62
N LYS A 376 10.54 11.87 17.63
CA LYS A 376 10.75 13.32 17.50
C LYS A 376 12.01 13.69 16.70
N ALA A 377 13.06 12.88 16.81
CA ALA A 377 14.35 13.14 16.18
C ALA A 377 14.37 12.75 14.68
N PHE A 378 13.55 11.79 14.26
CA PHE A 378 13.38 11.48 12.84
C PHE A 378 12.47 12.52 12.14
N PRO A 379 12.87 13.03 10.96
CA PRO A 379 11.99 13.81 10.09
C PRO A 379 10.72 13.02 9.72
N ALA A 380 9.58 13.72 9.63
CA ALA A 380 8.31 13.08 9.28
C ALA A 380 8.29 12.47 7.87
N GLU A 381 9.03 13.09 6.94
CA GLU A 381 9.12 12.66 5.54
C GLU A 381 10.27 11.68 5.28
N GLU A 382 11.04 11.28 6.30
CA GLU A 382 12.12 10.32 6.11
C GLU A 382 11.56 8.94 5.73
N ASP A 383 11.99 8.45 4.56
CA ASP A 383 11.53 7.20 3.96
C ASP A 383 12.76 6.41 3.50
N TRP A 384 12.99 5.26 4.13
CA TRP A 384 14.08 4.36 3.76
C TRP A 384 13.67 3.46 2.59
N GLY A 385 12.45 3.53 2.08
CA GLY A 385 11.98 2.76 0.95
C GLY A 385 11.55 1.33 1.32
N MET A 386 11.37 0.50 0.28
CA MET A 386 10.85 -0.85 0.45
C MET A 386 11.93 -1.81 0.95
N ARG A 387 11.54 -2.66 1.90
CA ARG A 387 12.29 -3.83 2.37
C ARG A 387 11.40 -5.07 2.41
N ARG A 388 12.03 -6.24 2.50
CA ARG A 388 11.36 -7.52 2.72
C ARG A 388 11.86 -8.16 4.00
N THR A 389 10.94 -8.67 4.81
CA THR A 389 11.29 -9.48 5.98
C THR A 389 11.75 -10.87 5.56
N GLU A 390 12.25 -11.66 6.52
CA GLU A 390 12.64 -13.07 6.29
C GLU A 390 11.48 -13.93 5.76
N ASN A 391 10.24 -13.56 6.09
CA ASN A 391 9.03 -14.25 5.66
C ASN A 391 8.46 -13.72 4.33
N TRP A 392 9.21 -12.86 3.62
CA TRP A 392 8.80 -12.23 2.37
C TRP A 392 7.64 -11.23 2.47
N ASP A 393 7.28 -10.80 3.69
CA ASP A 393 6.36 -9.68 3.85
C ASP A 393 7.06 -8.37 3.47
N TYR A 394 6.34 -7.48 2.76
CA TYR A 394 6.88 -6.19 2.34
C TYR A 394 6.58 -5.09 3.36
N GLU A 395 7.52 -4.17 3.53
CA GLU A 395 7.37 -2.97 4.35
C GLU A 395 7.97 -1.78 3.61
N THR A 396 7.23 -0.67 3.49
CA THR A 396 7.83 0.63 3.20
C THR A 396 8.28 1.22 4.53
N LEU A 397 9.58 1.24 4.77
CA LEU A 397 10.12 1.57 6.07
C LEU A 397 10.27 3.08 6.24
N LYS A 398 9.27 3.69 6.88
CA LYS A 398 9.39 5.05 7.44
C LYS A 398 9.76 4.94 8.92
N PRO A 399 10.95 5.38 9.37
CA PRO A 399 11.43 5.16 10.73
C PRO A 399 10.46 5.67 11.80
N ARG A 400 9.89 6.86 11.59
CA ARG A 400 8.91 7.43 12.50
C ARG A 400 7.66 6.56 12.61
N CYS A 401 7.11 6.09 11.50
CA CYS A 401 5.95 5.19 11.49
C CYS A 401 6.27 3.88 12.21
N ARG A 402 7.41 3.25 11.91
CA ARG A 402 7.83 2.01 12.57
C ARG A 402 7.99 2.19 14.08
N ILE A 403 8.61 3.28 14.51
CA ILE A 403 8.76 3.62 15.93
C ILE A 403 7.39 3.82 16.60
N GLU A 404 6.49 4.59 15.97
CA GLU A 404 5.13 4.81 16.50
C GLU A 404 4.36 3.48 16.57
N GLY A 405 4.52 2.59 15.59
CA GLY A 405 3.98 1.24 15.62
C GLY A 405 4.56 0.35 16.73
N GLU A 406 5.87 0.41 16.99
CA GLU A 406 6.50 -0.26 18.13
C GLU A 406 6.00 0.32 19.47
N MET A 407 5.78 1.63 19.56
CA MET A 407 5.14 2.27 20.72
C MET A 407 3.70 1.77 20.92
N ALA A 408 2.96 1.53 19.82
CA ALA A 408 1.60 1.02 19.87
C ALA A 408 1.52 -0.37 20.51
N ILE A 409 2.50 -1.23 20.28
CA ILE A 409 2.61 -2.53 20.94
C ILE A 409 2.70 -2.36 22.47
N LEU A 410 3.51 -1.42 22.94
CA LEU A 410 3.64 -1.13 24.37
C LEU A 410 2.38 -0.49 24.95
N ALA A 411 1.67 0.34 24.17
CA ALA A 411 0.39 0.92 24.57
C ALA A 411 -0.71 -0.14 24.68
N LEU A 412 -0.79 -1.09 23.73
CA LEU A 412 -1.69 -2.26 23.79
C LEU A 412 -1.44 -3.08 25.06
N GLU A 413 -0.18 -3.33 25.39
CA GLU A 413 0.18 -4.09 26.59
C GLU A 413 -0.27 -3.37 27.89
N ARG A 414 -0.24 -2.04 27.92
CA ARG A 414 -0.72 -1.24 29.06
C ARG A 414 -2.25 -1.12 29.13
N GLY A 415 -2.96 -1.50 28.07
CA GLY A 415 -4.41 -1.28 27.93
C GLY A 415 -4.79 0.11 27.39
N ASP A 416 -3.81 0.89 26.91
CA ASP A 416 -4.01 2.22 26.31
C ASP A 416 -4.45 2.11 24.83
N TYR A 417 -5.57 1.39 24.58
CA TYR A 417 -5.97 0.96 23.24
C TYR A 417 -6.22 2.11 22.26
N ARG A 418 -6.75 3.25 22.74
CA ARG A 418 -6.97 4.44 21.91
C ARG A 418 -5.64 5.05 21.44
N GLU A 419 -4.64 5.10 22.33
CA GLU A 419 -3.31 5.63 21.98
C GLU A 419 -2.63 4.72 20.97
N ALA A 420 -2.67 3.41 21.19
CA ALA A 420 -2.12 2.43 20.26
C ALA A 420 -2.76 2.54 18.87
N PHE A 421 -4.09 2.68 18.82
CA PHE A 421 -4.81 2.87 17.58
C PHE A 421 -4.36 4.14 16.83
N ASP A 422 -4.27 5.28 17.52
CA ASP A 422 -3.83 6.56 16.92
C ASP A 422 -2.41 6.46 16.35
N GLN A 423 -1.48 5.82 17.08
CA GLN A 423 -0.10 5.59 16.64
C GLN A 423 -0.03 4.72 15.36
N LEU A 424 -0.81 3.63 15.30
CA LEU A 424 -0.89 2.78 14.11
C LEU A 424 -1.58 3.51 12.94
N TYR A 425 -2.66 4.23 13.21
CA TYR A 425 -3.45 4.92 12.19
C TYR A 425 -2.67 6.05 11.49
N ARG A 426 -1.82 6.79 12.22
CA ARG A 426 -0.95 7.83 11.66
C ARG A 426 0.06 7.30 10.64
N SER A 427 0.37 6.01 10.69
CA SER A 427 1.23 5.35 9.70
C SER A 427 0.53 5.10 8.36
N GLY A 428 -0.75 5.45 8.24
CA GLY A 428 -1.50 5.40 6.98
C GLY A 428 -1.57 3.99 6.40
N ASP A 429 -1.19 3.85 5.13
CA ASP A 429 -1.20 2.58 4.42
C ASP A 429 -0.21 1.55 4.98
N ILE A 430 0.89 1.99 5.60
CA ILE A 430 2.01 1.12 6.00
C ILE A 430 1.54 0.08 7.03
N TYR A 431 0.80 0.51 8.06
CA TYR A 431 0.28 -0.36 9.13
C TYR A 431 -1.25 -0.35 9.20
N TRP A 432 -1.93 -0.15 8.07
CA TRP A 432 -3.39 -0.09 8.00
C TRP A 432 -4.05 -1.33 8.62
N GLN A 433 -3.51 -2.52 8.36
CA GLN A 433 -4.10 -3.76 8.88
C GLN A 433 -4.01 -3.83 10.40
N ASP A 434 -2.90 -3.41 11.00
CA ASP A 434 -2.76 -3.36 12.45
C ASP A 434 -3.71 -2.32 13.07
N ALA A 435 -3.84 -1.15 12.46
CA ALA A 435 -4.81 -0.13 12.87
C ALA A 435 -6.26 -0.65 12.78
N ALA A 436 -6.60 -1.35 11.69
CA ALA A 436 -7.90 -1.95 11.46
C ALA A 436 -8.23 -3.05 12.47
N GLU A 437 -7.25 -3.87 12.87
CA GLU A 437 -7.43 -4.87 13.92
C GLU A 437 -7.82 -4.20 15.24
N VAL A 438 -7.09 -3.17 15.67
CA VAL A 438 -7.40 -2.46 16.92
C VAL A 438 -8.75 -1.75 16.83
N ALA A 439 -9.05 -1.07 15.72
CA ALA A 439 -10.33 -0.40 15.49
C ALA A 439 -11.53 -1.37 15.52
N GLU A 440 -11.40 -2.52 14.87
CA GLU A 440 -12.51 -3.44 14.69
C GLU A 440 -12.66 -4.42 15.86
N ARG A 441 -11.56 -4.82 16.49
CA ARG A 441 -11.54 -5.91 17.48
C ARG A 441 -11.30 -5.50 18.91
N VAL A 442 -10.67 -4.35 19.16
CA VAL A 442 -10.23 -3.96 20.50
C VAL A 442 -11.02 -2.75 21.00
N LEU A 443 -11.11 -1.67 20.22
CA LEU A 443 -11.87 -0.49 20.62
C LEU A 443 -13.36 -0.81 20.76
N SER A 444 -14.02 -0.18 21.74
CA SER A 444 -15.48 -0.17 21.76
C SER A 444 -16.03 0.65 20.59
N LEU A 445 -17.28 0.36 20.19
CA LEU A 445 -17.92 1.07 19.09
C LEU A 445 -18.02 2.59 19.35
N ASP A 446 -18.31 2.99 20.59
CA ASP A 446 -18.41 4.41 20.96
C ASP A 446 -17.05 5.12 20.97
N GLU A 447 -15.98 4.44 21.38
CA GLU A 447 -14.63 5.00 21.32
C GLU A 447 -14.18 5.21 19.88
N LEU A 448 -14.38 4.20 19.02
CA LEU A 448 -14.07 4.31 17.60
C LEU A 448 -14.89 5.42 16.96
N LYS A 449 -16.20 5.48 17.22
CA LYS A 449 -17.07 6.53 16.67
C LYS A 449 -16.61 7.93 17.10
N ARG A 450 -16.35 8.13 18.38
CA ARG A 450 -15.88 9.42 18.92
C ARG A 450 -14.55 9.85 18.29
N TYR A 451 -13.63 8.90 18.09
CA TYR A 451 -12.37 9.18 17.42
C TYR A 451 -12.60 9.61 15.96
N VAL A 452 -13.37 8.83 15.20
CA VAL A 452 -13.63 9.11 13.78
C VAL A 452 -14.35 10.45 13.59
N ASP A 453 -15.31 10.78 14.46
CA ASP A 453 -16.04 12.05 14.39
C ASP A 453 -15.16 13.26 14.72
N ALA A 454 -14.17 13.10 15.60
CA ALA A 454 -13.28 14.18 16.03
C ALA A 454 -12.09 14.37 15.08
N GLU A 455 -11.46 13.28 14.63
CA GLU A 455 -10.11 13.30 14.04
C GLU A 455 -10.07 12.90 12.56
N VAL A 456 -11.15 12.35 11.99
CA VAL A 456 -11.14 11.74 10.65
C VAL A 456 -12.16 12.45 9.73
N PRO A 457 -11.73 13.48 8.98
CA PRO A 457 -12.59 14.22 8.08
C PRO A 457 -13.33 13.32 7.09
N ALA A 458 -14.57 13.68 6.76
CA ALA A 458 -15.31 12.98 5.71
C ALA A 458 -14.64 13.23 4.34
N PRO A 459 -14.35 12.18 3.55
CA PRO A 459 -13.83 12.35 2.21
C PRO A 459 -14.86 13.04 1.31
N PRO A 460 -14.44 13.72 0.24
CA PRO A 460 -15.37 14.20 -0.78
C PRO A 460 -16.12 13.01 -1.39
N PRO A 461 -17.41 13.19 -1.75
CA PRO A 461 -18.16 12.13 -2.42
C PRO A 461 -17.54 11.80 -3.78
N LEU A 462 -17.64 10.54 -4.18
CA LEU A 462 -17.21 10.09 -5.51
C LEU A 462 -18.00 10.81 -6.61
N LYS A 463 -17.36 11.09 -7.75
CA LYS A 463 -18.04 11.69 -8.90
C LYS A 463 -19.00 10.68 -9.53
N PRO A 464 -20.09 11.14 -10.18
CA PRO A 464 -20.97 10.24 -10.92
C PRO A 464 -20.21 9.41 -11.96
N GLY A 465 -20.34 8.08 -11.89
CA GLY A 465 -19.65 7.14 -12.78
C GLY A 465 -18.23 6.75 -12.35
N GLU A 466 -17.69 7.34 -11.28
CA GLU A 466 -16.40 6.96 -10.69
C GLU A 466 -16.58 5.70 -9.82
N THR A 467 -15.79 4.66 -10.09
CA THR A 467 -15.76 3.45 -9.28
C THR A 467 -14.39 3.37 -8.61
N GLN A 468 -14.37 3.32 -7.29
CA GLN A 468 -13.15 3.13 -6.50
C GLN A 468 -13.28 1.86 -5.65
N TYR A 469 -12.40 0.90 -5.89
CA TYR A 469 -12.36 -0.34 -5.11
C TYR A 469 -11.93 -0.05 -3.67
N LEU A 470 -12.32 -0.91 -2.72
CA LEU A 470 -12.06 -0.67 -1.29
C LEU A 470 -10.55 -0.54 -0.99
N TRP A 471 -9.68 -1.27 -1.71
CA TRP A 471 -8.22 -1.20 -1.56
C TRP A 471 -7.57 0.05 -2.17
N GLU A 472 -8.28 0.79 -3.02
CA GLU A 472 -7.79 2.05 -3.61
C GLU A 472 -8.16 3.27 -2.75
N ARG A 473 -8.99 3.06 -1.71
CA ARG A 473 -9.52 4.13 -0.87
C ARG A 473 -8.47 4.57 0.15
N PRO A 474 -8.32 5.90 0.38
CA PRO A 474 -7.44 6.41 1.42
C PRO A 474 -7.78 5.83 2.81
N PRO A 475 -6.80 5.69 3.73
CA PRO A 475 -7.03 5.19 5.09
C PRO A 475 -8.20 5.85 5.83
N ALA A 476 -8.40 7.18 5.66
CA ALA A 476 -9.53 7.90 6.25
C ALA A 476 -10.90 7.38 5.78
N THR A 477 -11.06 7.15 4.47
CA THR A 477 -12.29 6.58 3.91
C THR A 477 -12.52 5.18 4.43
N ARG A 478 -11.49 4.32 4.41
CA ARG A 478 -11.61 2.93 4.89
C ARG A 478 -11.99 2.86 6.37
N LEU A 479 -11.43 3.74 7.21
CA LEU A 479 -11.77 3.78 8.63
C LEU A 479 -13.21 4.22 8.89
N ARG A 480 -13.70 5.23 8.16
CA ARG A 480 -15.10 5.65 8.24
C ARG A 480 -16.02 4.51 7.82
N GLU A 481 -15.74 3.85 6.71
CA GLU A 481 -16.58 2.74 6.25
C GLU A 481 -16.48 1.51 7.16
N LEU A 482 -15.32 1.21 7.75
CA LEU A 482 -15.19 0.18 8.79
C LEU A 482 -16.15 0.47 9.95
N LEU A 483 -16.16 1.70 10.45
CA LEU A 483 -17.11 2.15 11.48
C LEU A 483 -18.56 2.01 11.00
N GLY A 484 -18.87 2.44 9.77
CA GLY A 484 -20.22 2.31 9.18
C GLY A 484 -20.70 0.86 9.13
N ARG A 485 -19.85 -0.07 8.67
CA ARG A 485 -20.17 -1.49 8.64
C ARG A 485 -20.36 -2.07 10.04
N ARG A 486 -19.52 -1.67 11.00
CA ARG A 486 -19.64 -2.08 12.40
C ARG A 486 -20.94 -1.57 13.04
N LEU A 487 -21.32 -0.31 12.80
CA LEU A 487 -22.60 0.26 13.25
C LEU A 487 -23.79 -0.54 12.73
N LEU A 488 -23.78 -0.96 11.45
CA LEU A 488 -24.82 -1.82 10.88
C LEU A 488 -24.85 -3.21 11.54
N ARG A 489 -23.69 -3.83 11.80
CA ARG A 489 -23.61 -5.13 12.49
C ARG A 489 -24.15 -5.07 13.93
N GLU A 490 -23.91 -3.97 14.64
CA GLU A 490 -24.32 -3.77 16.03
C GLU A 490 -25.72 -3.14 16.18
N GLY A 491 -26.46 -2.92 15.09
CA GLY A 491 -27.86 -2.49 15.13
C GLY A 491 -28.08 -0.97 15.20
N ARG A 492 -27.03 -0.16 15.05
CA ARG A 492 -27.10 1.32 15.05
C ARG A 492 -27.26 1.85 13.63
N TYR A 493 -28.39 1.54 13.02
CA TYR A 493 -28.58 1.70 11.57
C TYR A 493 -28.55 3.13 11.07
N ALA A 494 -29.30 4.04 11.70
CA ALA A 494 -29.35 5.45 11.30
C ALA A 494 -27.98 6.13 11.43
N ASP A 495 -27.24 5.79 12.48
CA ASP A 495 -25.89 6.33 12.74
C ASP A 495 -24.87 5.87 11.68
N ALA A 496 -25.07 4.71 11.04
CA ALA A 496 -24.11 4.16 10.08
C ALA A 496 -24.03 4.94 8.76
N VAL A 497 -25.17 5.50 8.32
CA VAL A 497 -25.35 6.07 6.99
C VAL A 497 -24.29 7.13 6.63
N PRO A 498 -23.96 8.13 7.48
CA PRO A 498 -23.04 9.21 7.11
C PRO A 498 -21.58 8.78 6.92
N TYR A 499 -21.24 7.52 7.22
CA TYR A 499 -19.87 7.02 7.13
C TYR A 499 -19.55 6.32 5.80
N PHE A 500 -20.55 6.08 4.96
CA PHE A 500 -20.36 5.51 3.62
C PHE A 500 -20.05 6.61 2.59
N ILE A 501 -19.06 6.36 1.72
CA ILE A 501 -18.53 7.38 0.80
C ILE A 501 -19.48 7.75 -0.34
N SER A 502 -20.28 6.80 -0.84
CA SER A 502 -21.14 7.00 -2.01
C SER A 502 -22.62 7.06 -1.66
N ALA A 503 -23.40 7.78 -2.46
CA ALA A 503 -24.85 7.90 -2.27
C ALA A 503 -25.55 6.53 -2.37
N GLU A 504 -25.04 5.64 -3.22
CA GLU A 504 -25.52 4.27 -3.41
C GLU A 504 -25.33 3.45 -2.13
N LEU A 505 -24.14 3.50 -1.53
CA LEU A 505 -23.85 2.78 -0.27
C LEU A 505 -24.64 3.37 0.89
N GLN A 506 -24.78 4.69 0.96
CA GLN A 506 -25.64 5.34 1.95
C GLN A 506 -27.10 4.92 1.80
N GLN A 507 -27.59 4.80 0.56
CA GLN A 507 -28.94 4.33 0.29
C GLN A 507 -29.12 2.86 0.68
N ALA A 508 -28.17 2.00 0.32
CA ALA A 508 -28.21 0.59 0.68
C ALA A 508 -28.14 0.39 2.22
N ALA A 509 -27.36 1.21 2.93
CA ALA A 509 -27.33 1.22 4.39
C ALA A 509 -28.66 1.66 5.01
N ARG A 510 -29.31 2.70 4.46
CA ARG A 510 -30.66 3.13 4.87
C ARG A 510 -31.70 2.03 4.66
N GLU A 511 -31.68 1.39 3.49
CA GLU A 511 -32.59 0.30 3.15
C GLU A 511 -32.38 -0.92 4.04
N TYR A 512 -31.12 -1.26 4.34
CA TYR A 512 -30.80 -2.34 5.27
C TYR A 512 -31.34 -2.03 6.67
N GLY A 513 -31.10 -0.82 7.17
CA GLY A 513 -31.62 -0.36 8.45
C GLY A 513 -33.14 -0.41 8.52
N ALA A 514 -33.83 0.18 7.54
CA ALA A 514 -35.28 0.18 7.47
C ALA A 514 -35.88 -1.24 7.40
N ALA A 515 -35.24 -2.15 6.65
CA ALA A 515 -35.67 -3.54 6.58
C ALA A 515 -35.52 -4.26 7.93
N ARG A 516 -34.44 -3.98 8.68
CA ARG A 516 -34.22 -4.52 10.02
C ARG A 516 -35.23 -3.96 11.03
N GLU A 517 -35.48 -2.65 11.01
CA GLU A 517 -36.50 -2.01 11.85
C GLU A 517 -37.90 -2.54 11.54
N GLN A 518 -38.24 -2.75 10.27
CA GLN A 518 -39.50 -3.38 9.88
C GLN A 518 -39.60 -4.82 10.42
N ALA A 519 -38.51 -5.59 10.36
CA ALA A 519 -38.48 -6.96 10.85
C ALA A 519 -38.79 -7.07 12.35
N ASP A 520 -38.37 -6.07 13.13
CA ASP A 520 -38.56 -6.05 14.58
C ASP A 520 -39.88 -5.36 14.98
N ASN A 521 -40.29 -4.30 14.28
CA ASN A 521 -41.38 -3.42 14.70
C ASN A 521 -42.71 -3.60 13.94
N ALA A 522 -42.73 -4.33 12.81
CA ALA A 522 -43.98 -4.48 12.05
C ALA A 522 -45.05 -5.24 12.86
N TRP A 523 -46.29 -4.75 12.79
CA TRP A 523 -47.42 -5.28 13.57
C TRP A 523 -47.86 -6.70 13.16
N THR A 524 -47.60 -7.10 11.92
CA THR A 524 -47.97 -8.43 11.40
C THR A 524 -46.75 -9.33 11.26
N ALA A 525 -46.92 -10.62 11.53
CA ALA A 525 -45.87 -11.62 11.32
C ALA A 525 -45.32 -11.58 9.89
N ILE A 526 -46.20 -11.43 8.88
CA ILE A 526 -45.76 -11.38 7.47
C ILE A 526 -45.05 -10.06 7.15
N GLY A 527 -45.47 -8.93 7.70
CA GLY A 527 -44.73 -7.67 7.55
C GLY A 527 -43.33 -7.75 8.17
N ARG A 528 -43.18 -8.45 9.29
CA ARG A 528 -41.88 -8.76 9.90
C ARG A 528 -41.05 -9.73 9.05
N ALA A 529 -41.68 -10.76 8.47
CA ALA A 529 -41.05 -11.70 7.56
C ALA A 529 -40.48 -11.00 6.30
N GLU A 530 -41.25 -10.06 5.75
CA GLU A 530 -40.86 -9.22 4.62
C GLU A 530 -39.64 -8.37 4.98
N GLY A 531 -39.63 -7.73 6.15
CA GLY A 531 -38.46 -7.01 6.66
C GLY A 531 -37.21 -7.88 6.80
N TYR A 532 -37.33 -9.06 7.44
CA TYR A 532 -36.21 -10.00 7.54
C TYR A 532 -35.69 -10.44 6.18
N TYR A 533 -36.57 -10.71 5.21
CA TYR A 533 -36.17 -11.12 3.86
C TYR A 533 -35.50 -10.01 3.07
N GLN A 534 -35.98 -8.76 3.16
CA GLN A 534 -35.34 -7.63 2.49
C GLN A 534 -33.94 -7.37 3.05
N ALA A 535 -33.79 -7.40 4.38
CA ALA A 535 -32.48 -7.32 5.02
C ALA A 535 -31.57 -8.49 4.60
N ALA A 536 -32.12 -9.70 4.46
CA ALA A 536 -31.40 -10.87 3.99
C ALA A 536 -30.87 -10.71 2.56
N ARG A 537 -31.71 -10.20 1.64
CA ARG A 537 -31.31 -9.90 0.26
C ARG A 537 -30.16 -8.90 0.21
N LEU A 538 -30.26 -7.78 0.93
CA LEU A 538 -29.23 -6.75 0.99
C LEU A 538 -27.92 -7.29 1.59
N ALA A 539 -27.99 -8.03 2.70
CA ALA A 539 -26.83 -8.71 3.26
C ALA A 539 -26.18 -9.69 2.27
N ARG A 540 -26.95 -10.36 1.40
CA ARG A 540 -26.40 -11.27 0.41
C ARG A 540 -25.72 -10.57 -0.76
N THR A 541 -26.30 -9.48 -1.25
CA THR A 541 -25.88 -8.82 -2.50
C THR A 541 -24.85 -7.73 -2.28
N GLN A 542 -24.92 -7.01 -1.15
CA GLN A 542 -24.03 -5.88 -0.80
C GLN A 542 -23.37 -6.08 0.58
N GLY A 543 -23.28 -7.33 1.05
CA GLY A 543 -22.81 -7.62 2.40
C GLY A 543 -21.34 -7.34 2.65
N MET A 544 -20.48 -7.33 1.63
CA MET A 544 -19.07 -6.96 1.81
C MET A 544 -18.96 -5.48 2.18
N GLU A 545 -19.70 -4.64 1.47
CA GLU A 545 -19.70 -3.20 1.61
C GLU A 545 -20.49 -2.73 2.83
N LEU A 546 -21.56 -3.43 3.21
CA LEU A 546 -22.43 -3.05 4.32
C LEU A 546 -22.07 -3.72 5.65
N LEU A 547 -21.60 -4.96 5.62
CA LEU A 547 -21.43 -5.78 6.82
C LEU A 547 -20.02 -6.35 6.95
N GLY A 548 -19.18 -6.30 5.91
CA GLY A 548 -17.88 -6.93 5.87
C GLY A 548 -16.97 -6.51 7.03
N TYR A 549 -16.28 -7.48 7.63
CA TYR A 549 -15.16 -7.18 8.53
C TYR A 549 -13.96 -6.71 7.70
N GLU A 550 -13.25 -5.68 8.19
CA GLU A 550 -12.09 -5.12 7.45
C GLU A 550 -11.03 -6.19 7.22
N LEU A 551 -10.68 -6.94 8.27
CA LEU A 551 -9.79 -8.11 8.22
C LEU A 551 -10.58 -9.44 8.19
N GLY A 552 -10.03 -10.50 8.78
CA GLY A 552 -10.72 -11.79 8.89
C GLY A 552 -12.06 -11.68 9.63
N PRO A 553 -13.15 -12.28 9.14
CA PRO A 553 -13.13 -13.32 8.12
C PRO A 553 -13.32 -12.81 6.67
N ASP A 554 -13.76 -11.59 6.45
CA ASP A 554 -14.21 -11.17 5.11
C ASP A 554 -13.09 -10.56 4.26
N GLN A 555 -12.08 -9.99 4.90
CA GLN A 555 -10.94 -9.32 4.27
C GLN A 555 -11.40 -8.20 3.35
N ALA A 556 -12.33 -7.36 3.84
CA ALA A 556 -12.88 -6.27 3.04
C ALA A 556 -11.79 -5.35 2.47
N TRP A 557 -10.69 -5.14 3.20
CA TRP A 557 -9.56 -4.31 2.75
C TRP A 557 -9.01 -4.68 1.36
N ASN A 558 -9.13 -5.95 0.93
CA ASN A 558 -8.71 -6.45 -0.39
C ASN A 558 -9.87 -6.97 -1.25
N GLY A 559 -11.11 -6.58 -0.93
CA GLY A 559 -12.33 -7.07 -1.57
C GLY A 559 -12.64 -8.54 -1.29
N GLY A 560 -12.00 -9.12 -0.28
CA GLY A 560 -12.08 -10.54 0.01
C GLY A 560 -11.44 -11.42 -1.06
N ASN A 561 -10.45 -10.93 -1.82
CA ASN A 561 -9.72 -11.72 -2.82
C ASN A 561 -8.81 -12.77 -2.17
N TYR A 562 -8.16 -12.42 -1.08
CA TYR A 562 -7.26 -13.29 -0.32
C TYR A 562 -7.79 -13.53 1.09
N GLY A 563 -7.51 -14.71 1.66
CA GLY A 563 -7.90 -15.05 3.04
C GLY A 563 -7.51 -16.49 3.41
N GLY A 564 -7.12 -16.69 4.68
CA GLY A 564 -6.68 -17.97 5.24
C GLY A 564 -7.76 -18.74 6.02
N GLU A 565 -7.33 -19.74 6.79
CA GLU A 565 -8.17 -20.50 7.72
C GLU A 565 -8.78 -19.59 8.81
N PHE A 566 -10.02 -19.87 9.23
CA PHE A 566 -10.76 -19.00 10.16
C PHE A 566 -10.42 -19.31 11.61
N ASP A 567 -10.10 -18.23 12.33
CA ASP A 567 -9.39 -18.19 13.60
C ASP A 567 -10.05 -19.02 14.70
N LYS A 568 -9.23 -19.87 15.32
CA LYS A 568 -9.45 -20.30 16.70
C LYS A 568 -9.58 -19.05 17.58
N PRO A 569 -10.31 -19.12 18.71
CA PRO A 569 -10.33 -18.02 19.66
C PRO A 569 -8.91 -17.54 19.98
N VAL A 570 -8.69 -16.22 19.91
CA VAL A 570 -7.40 -15.59 20.20
C VAL A 570 -7.02 -15.93 21.63
N GLN A 571 -5.80 -16.40 21.83
CA GLN A 571 -5.29 -16.77 23.16
C GLN A 571 -4.27 -15.73 23.61
N ALA A 572 -4.35 -15.34 24.88
CA ALA A 572 -3.35 -14.47 25.49
C ALA A 572 -1.97 -15.15 25.49
N ALA A 573 -0.96 -14.44 25.00
CA ALA A 573 0.41 -14.93 24.94
C ALA A 573 1.39 -13.77 24.76
N GLY A 574 2.54 -13.83 25.44
CA GLY A 574 3.60 -12.82 25.33
C GLY A 574 3.07 -11.41 25.64
N LEU A 575 3.15 -10.53 24.64
CA LEU A 575 2.73 -9.11 24.71
C LEU A 575 1.24 -8.90 24.37
N LEU A 576 0.48 -9.97 24.12
CA LEU A 576 -0.97 -9.93 23.96
C LEU A 576 -1.64 -10.27 25.29
N THR A 577 -2.29 -9.28 25.89
CA THR A 577 -2.85 -9.39 27.24
C THR A 577 -4.14 -10.22 27.27
N ALA A 578 -4.50 -10.74 28.44
CA ALA A 578 -5.76 -11.47 28.63
C ALA A 578 -6.99 -10.62 28.31
N GLU A 579 -6.96 -9.34 28.67
CA GLU A 579 -8.08 -8.42 28.39
C GLU A 579 -8.19 -8.12 26.90
N GLU A 580 -7.07 -7.88 26.22
CA GLU A 580 -7.08 -7.68 24.77
C GLU A 580 -7.60 -8.92 24.03
N ALA A 581 -7.14 -10.12 24.39
CA ALA A 581 -7.66 -11.37 23.84
C ALA A 581 -9.19 -11.49 24.06
N ARG A 582 -9.67 -11.12 25.24
CA ARG A 582 -11.11 -11.13 25.56
C ARG A 582 -11.89 -10.17 24.65
N LEU A 583 -11.38 -8.96 24.43
CA LEU A 583 -11.99 -7.96 23.55
C LEU A 583 -12.01 -8.45 22.09
N GLN A 584 -10.90 -8.96 21.58
CA GLN A 584 -10.82 -9.48 20.21
C GLN A 584 -11.78 -10.66 19.97
N ASN A 585 -11.93 -11.55 20.94
CA ASN A 585 -12.89 -12.65 20.85
C ASN A 585 -14.34 -12.21 20.98
N ALA A 586 -14.64 -11.21 21.83
CA ALA A 586 -15.99 -10.70 22.02
C ALA A 586 -16.54 -9.98 20.78
N SER A 587 -15.66 -9.35 20.00
CA SER A 587 -15.94 -8.61 18.77
C SER A 587 -15.84 -9.48 17.50
N ALA A 588 -15.49 -10.76 17.64
CA ALA A 588 -15.33 -11.67 16.52
C ALA A 588 -16.65 -11.89 15.77
N ALA A 589 -16.55 -12.08 14.46
CA ALA A 589 -17.69 -12.35 13.60
C ALA A 589 -18.46 -13.60 14.04
N GLN A 590 -19.79 -13.55 13.98
CA GLN A 590 -20.66 -14.69 14.26
C GLN A 590 -21.57 -14.98 13.05
N PRO A 591 -21.33 -16.08 12.30
CA PRO A 591 -20.23 -17.03 12.44
C PRO A 591 -18.88 -16.46 11.95
N ASN A 592 -17.76 -16.91 12.53
CA ASN A 592 -16.43 -16.52 12.07
C ASN A 592 -16.02 -17.33 10.82
N ARG A 593 -16.56 -16.94 9.65
CA ARG A 593 -16.38 -17.65 8.38
C ARG A 593 -16.27 -16.67 7.22
N ARG A 594 -15.44 -16.98 6.21
CA ARG A 594 -15.25 -16.11 5.03
C ARG A 594 -16.57 -15.69 4.41
N TYR A 595 -16.75 -14.40 4.17
CA TYR A 595 -18.01 -13.86 3.66
C TYR A 595 -19.15 -14.13 4.64
N HIS A 596 -18.93 -13.82 5.92
CA HIS A 596 -19.84 -14.15 7.02
C HIS A 596 -21.25 -13.59 6.76
N TYR A 597 -21.33 -12.45 6.08
CA TYR A 597 -22.57 -11.80 5.67
C TYR A 597 -23.49 -12.72 4.84
N ARG A 598 -22.97 -13.76 4.17
CA ARG A 598 -23.78 -14.79 3.49
C ARG A 598 -24.53 -15.69 4.47
N TRP A 599 -23.92 -16.03 5.61
CA TRP A 599 -24.60 -16.76 6.68
C TRP A 599 -25.59 -15.85 7.40
N VAL A 600 -25.25 -14.59 7.63
CA VAL A 600 -26.19 -13.58 8.16
C VAL A 600 -27.41 -13.48 7.25
N ALA A 601 -27.21 -13.38 5.93
CA ALA A 601 -28.31 -13.37 4.96
C ALA A 601 -29.17 -14.63 5.04
N ALA A 602 -28.54 -15.81 5.04
CA ALA A 602 -29.29 -17.07 5.11
C ALA A 602 -30.06 -17.23 6.44
N ASP A 603 -29.49 -16.81 7.57
CA ASP A 603 -30.16 -16.81 8.87
C ASP A 603 -31.35 -15.85 8.89
N LEU A 604 -31.19 -14.62 8.38
CA LEU A 604 -32.30 -13.67 8.26
C LEU A 604 -33.44 -14.21 7.39
N ALA A 605 -33.14 -14.84 6.25
CA ALA A 605 -34.15 -15.49 5.42
C ALA A 605 -34.81 -16.68 6.12
N ASN A 606 -34.06 -17.43 6.93
CA ASN A 606 -34.62 -18.51 7.75
C ASN A 606 -35.52 -17.98 8.88
N ARG A 607 -35.18 -16.84 9.51
CA ARG A 607 -36.05 -16.14 10.47
C ARG A 607 -37.32 -15.61 9.81
N ALA A 608 -37.23 -15.13 8.57
CA ALA A 608 -38.44 -14.79 7.79
C ALA A 608 -39.38 -16.00 7.66
N ALA A 609 -38.83 -17.20 7.43
CA ALA A 609 -39.60 -18.44 7.35
C ALA A 609 -40.35 -18.79 8.65
N ASP A 610 -39.83 -18.41 9.84
CA ASP A 610 -40.50 -18.62 11.13
C ASP A 610 -41.84 -17.88 11.24
N LEU A 611 -42.00 -16.81 10.45
CA LEU A 611 -43.14 -15.90 10.51
C LEU A 611 -44.12 -16.06 9.34
N LEU A 612 -43.84 -16.99 8.43
CA LEU A 612 -44.67 -17.29 7.27
C LEU A 612 -45.52 -18.54 7.51
N PRO A 613 -46.76 -18.60 6.96
CA PRO A 613 -47.52 -19.85 6.97
C PRO A 613 -46.72 -20.95 6.27
N PRO A 614 -46.47 -22.11 6.91
CA PRO A 614 -45.61 -23.14 6.34
C PRO A 614 -46.07 -23.66 4.97
N ARG A 615 -47.37 -23.59 4.66
CA ARG A 615 -47.95 -24.00 3.37
C ARG A 615 -47.91 -22.92 2.28
N SER A 616 -47.26 -21.78 2.51
CA SER A 616 -47.18 -20.69 1.54
C SER A 616 -46.00 -20.86 0.58
N GLN A 617 -46.13 -20.35 -0.65
CA GLN A 617 -45.01 -20.27 -1.61
C GLN A 617 -43.86 -19.45 -1.00
N ALA A 618 -44.17 -18.36 -0.29
CA ALA A 618 -43.17 -17.51 0.35
C ALA A 618 -42.27 -18.30 1.32
N PHE A 619 -42.85 -19.21 2.12
CA PHE A 619 -42.07 -20.08 3.03
C PHE A 619 -41.05 -20.95 2.27
N ALA A 620 -41.48 -21.56 1.15
CA ALA A 620 -40.57 -22.33 0.30
C ALA A 620 -39.48 -21.45 -0.33
N ALA A 621 -39.86 -20.27 -0.83
CA ALA A 621 -38.97 -19.36 -1.55
C ALA A 621 -37.86 -18.81 -0.65
N VAL A 622 -38.19 -18.34 0.56
CA VAL A 622 -37.18 -17.79 1.48
C VAL A 622 -36.16 -18.85 1.91
N LEU A 623 -36.61 -20.10 2.17
CA LEU A 623 -35.70 -21.20 2.53
C LEU A 623 -34.87 -21.69 1.33
N CYS A 624 -35.43 -21.65 0.12
CA CYS A 624 -34.71 -21.94 -1.11
C CYS A 624 -33.55 -20.96 -1.29
N LYS A 625 -33.82 -19.65 -1.18
CA LYS A 625 -32.80 -18.61 -1.27
C LYS A 625 -31.74 -18.75 -0.17
N ALA A 626 -32.17 -18.97 1.08
CA ALA A 626 -31.26 -19.20 2.20
C ALA A 626 -30.29 -20.37 1.95
N SER A 627 -30.80 -21.50 1.44
CA SER A 627 -30.01 -22.66 1.05
C SER A 627 -29.00 -22.31 -0.06
N GLY A 628 -29.46 -21.66 -1.13
CA GLY A 628 -28.64 -21.30 -2.27
C GLY A 628 -27.50 -20.32 -1.97
N TRP A 629 -27.65 -19.47 -0.96
CA TRP A 629 -26.63 -18.49 -0.61
C TRP A 629 -25.39 -19.08 0.07
N ILE A 630 -25.53 -20.25 0.68
CA ILE A 630 -24.43 -20.92 1.41
C ILE A 630 -24.05 -22.29 0.85
N ASN A 631 -24.79 -22.88 -0.09
CA ASN A 631 -24.56 -24.25 -0.58
C ASN A 631 -23.11 -24.59 -1.00
N TYR A 632 -22.41 -23.67 -1.67
CA TYR A 632 -21.02 -23.84 -2.11
C TYR A 632 -19.99 -23.71 -0.99
N ARG A 633 -20.38 -23.19 0.18
CA ARG A 633 -19.50 -22.89 1.32
C ARG A 633 -19.84 -23.69 2.58
N ASP A 634 -21.10 -24.08 2.73
CA ASP A 634 -21.66 -24.82 3.86
C ASP A 634 -22.85 -25.66 3.38
N LEU A 635 -22.53 -26.83 2.82
CA LEU A 635 -23.52 -27.75 2.30
C LEU A 635 -24.45 -28.29 3.40
N ASP A 636 -23.93 -28.52 4.60
CA ASP A 636 -24.73 -29.02 5.72
C ASP A 636 -25.70 -27.96 6.23
N GLY A 637 -25.29 -26.70 6.27
CA GLY A 637 -26.17 -25.56 6.50
C GLY A 637 -27.28 -25.46 5.47
N ALA A 638 -26.93 -25.53 4.17
CA ALA A 638 -27.91 -25.52 3.09
C ALA A 638 -28.91 -26.68 3.20
N ARG A 639 -28.42 -27.90 3.50
CA ARG A 639 -29.26 -29.08 3.73
C ARG A 639 -30.24 -28.91 4.89
N ARG A 640 -29.86 -28.23 5.98
CA ARG A 640 -30.80 -27.95 7.09
C ARG A 640 -31.98 -27.11 6.63
N TYR A 641 -31.76 -26.07 5.82
CA TYR A 641 -32.85 -25.26 5.28
C TYR A 641 -33.73 -26.05 4.30
N TYR A 642 -33.13 -26.89 3.45
CA TYR A 642 -33.87 -27.78 2.57
C TYR A 642 -34.71 -28.81 3.35
N GLN A 643 -34.15 -29.47 4.36
CA GLN A 643 -34.87 -30.42 5.21
C GLN A 643 -36.05 -29.76 5.93
N ARG A 644 -35.87 -28.52 6.40
CA ARG A 644 -36.95 -27.73 6.99
C ARG A 644 -38.07 -27.49 5.98
N TYR A 645 -37.74 -27.12 4.75
CA TYR A 645 -38.72 -27.00 3.65
C TYR A 645 -39.43 -28.34 3.40
N VAL A 646 -38.72 -29.45 3.23
CA VAL A 646 -39.34 -30.77 2.98
C VAL A 646 -40.30 -31.17 4.10
N LYS A 647 -39.98 -30.85 5.35
CA LYS A 647 -40.80 -31.21 6.51
C LYS A 647 -42.09 -30.38 6.64
N GLN A 648 -42.08 -29.13 6.21
CA GLN A 648 -43.12 -28.15 6.58
C GLN A 648 -43.76 -27.43 5.39
N GLY A 649 -43.02 -27.32 4.28
CA GLY A 649 -43.31 -26.52 3.10
C GLY A 649 -44.41 -27.10 2.20
N PRO A 650 -44.99 -26.29 1.31
CA PRO A 650 -45.86 -26.80 0.26
C PRO A 650 -45.06 -27.47 -0.85
N TYR A 651 -45.73 -28.28 -1.67
CA TYR A 651 -45.19 -28.65 -2.97
C TYR A 651 -45.19 -27.42 -3.90
N VAL A 652 -44.04 -27.11 -4.49
CA VAL A 652 -43.88 -26.11 -5.56
C VAL A 652 -43.03 -26.72 -6.67
N GLU A 653 -43.43 -26.50 -7.93
CA GLU A 653 -42.82 -27.17 -9.09
C GLU A 653 -41.33 -26.86 -9.25
N TRP A 654 -40.94 -25.60 -9.00
CA TRP A 654 -39.55 -25.14 -9.11
C TRP A 654 -38.63 -25.66 -8.00
N ALA A 655 -39.16 -26.31 -6.93
CA ALA A 655 -38.31 -26.87 -5.88
C ALA A 655 -37.52 -28.12 -6.32
N GLY A 656 -37.69 -28.60 -7.56
CA GLY A 656 -36.86 -29.66 -8.14
C GLY A 656 -35.36 -29.33 -8.15
N ASN A 657 -35.00 -28.04 -8.22
CA ASN A 657 -33.61 -27.55 -8.15
C ASN A 657 -33.43 -26.59 -6.97
N PHE A 658 -33.82 -27.04 -5.76
CA PHE A 658 -33.84 -26.22 -4.55
C PHE A 658 -32.46 -25.66 -4.19
N GLY A 659 -32.38 -24.34 -3.99
CA GLY A 659 -31.14 -23.62 -3.76
C GLY A 659 -30.53 -23.01 -5.02
N PHE A 660 -31.08 -23.27 -6.20
CA PHE A 660 -30.61 -22.70 -7.47
C PHE A 660 -31.75 -21.94 -8.17
N ASP A 661 -32.85 -22.61 -8.50
CA ASP A 661 -33.97 -22.02 -9.25
C ASP A 661 -35.07 -21.47 -8.32
N CYS A 662 -34.66 -20.61 -7.40
CA CYS A 662 -35.55 -20.06 -6.39
C CYS A 662 -36.31 -18.82 -6.89
N GLN A 663 -37.64 -18.88 -6.89
CA GLN A 663 -38.49 -17.70 -7.12
C GLN A 663 -38.38 -16.69 -5.97
N GLU A 664 -38.80 -15.44 -6.21
CA GLU A 664 -39.00 -14.47 -5.12
C GLU A 664 -40.23 -14.88 -4.28
N PRO A 665 -40.22 -14.60 -2.96
CA PRO A 665 -41.34 -14.92 -2.07
C PRO A 665 -42.56 -14.03 -2.34
N ASP A 666 -43.72 -14.67 -2.51
CA ASP A 666 -45.02 -14.00 -2.66
C ASP A 666 -45.65 -13.74 -1.28
N PHE A 667 -45.28 -12.61 -0.67
CA PHE A 667 -45.80 -12.21 0.63
C PHE A 667 -47.28 -11.85 0.61
N GLU A 668 -47.81 -11.31 -0.50
CA GLU A 668 -49.23 -10.97 -0.61
C GLU A 668 -50.10 -12.23 -0.57
N ARG A 669 -49.74 -13.26 -1.34
CA ARG A 669 -50.46 -14.53 -1.29
C ARG A 669 -50.32 -15.21 0.07
N ALA A 670 -49.20 -15.01 0.76
CA ALA A 670 -49.04 -15.46 2.14
C ALA A 670 -49.98 -14.71 3.11
N ARG A 671 -50.22 -13.39 2.91
CA ARG A 671 -51.17 -12.58 3.69
C ARG A 671 -52.59 -13.09 3.52
N GLU A 672 -53.01 -13.37 2.29
CA GLU A 672 -54.32 -13.95 1.98
C GLU A 672 -54.51 -15.29 2.69
N LEU A 673 -53.54 -16.21 2.56
CA LEU A 673 -53.59 -17.53 3.21
C LEU A 673 -53.65 -17.41 4.74
N ALA A 674 -52.89 -16.49 5.34
CA ALA A 674 -52.95 -16.26 6.78
C ALA A 674 -54.32 -15.74 7.22
N TRP A 675 -54.97 -14.89 6.40
CA TRP A 675 -56.32 -14.44 6.71
C TRP A 675 -57.36 -15.55 6.60
N GLU A 676 -57.30 -16.36 5.55
CA GLU A 676 -58.18 -17.53 5.38
C GLU A 676 -58.05 -18.50 6.56
N GLN A 677 -56.82 -18.78 7.00
CA GLN A 677 -56.57 -19.66 8.15
C GLN A 677 -57.12 -19.09 9.45
N ARG A 678 -56.96 -17.78 9.69
CA ARG A 678 -57.53 -17.10 10.87
C ARG A 678 -59.05 -17.11 10.83
N GLU A 679 -59.65 -16.82 9.68
CA GLU A 679 -61.09 -16.87 9.51
C GLU A 679 -61.63 -18.28 9.79
N GLN A 680 -60.99 -19.30 9.23
CA GLN A 680 -61.36 -20.70 9.48
C GLN A 680 -61.20 -21.07 10.96
N ALA A 681 -60.12 -20.66 11.62
CA ALA A 681 -59.89 -20.92 13.03
C ALA A 681 -60.96 -20.25 13.90
N VAL A 682 -61.30 -18.99 13.63
CA VAL A 682 -62.40 -18.26 14.31
C VAL A 682 -63.73 -18.97 14.09
N ARG A 683 -64.06 -19.32 12.83
CA ARG A 683 -65.29 -20.06 12.50
C ARG A 683 -65.34 -21.41 13.22
N GLN A 684 -64.24 -22.14 13.32
CA GLN A 684 -64.17 -23.41 14.03
C GLN A 684 -64.29 -23.24 15.55
N ALA A 685 -63.64 -22.22 16.13
CA ALA A 685 -63.72 -21.92 17.56
C ALA A 685 -65.11 -21.44 17.98
N LEU A 686 -65.82 -20.70 17.12
CA LEU A 686 -67.19 -20.24 17.35
C LEU A 686 -68.24 -21.29 16.98
N ARG A 687 -67.86 -22.36 16.27
CA ARG A 687 -68.76 -23.44 15.82
C ARG A 687 -69.55 -24.11 16.95
N PRO A 688 -69.00 -24.35 18.17
CA PRO A 688 -69.76 -24.88 19.31
C PRO A 688 -70.83 -23.89 19.80
N PHE A 689 -70.60 -22.58 19.64
CA PHE A 689 -71.49 -21.52 20.11
C PHE A 689 -72.43 -20.99 19.02
N LYS A 690 -72.48 -21.65 17.85
CA LYS A 690 -73.21 -21.16 16.65
C LYS A 690 -74.70 -20.89 16.87
N TYR A 691 -75.33 -21.53 17.86
CA TYR A 691 -76.74 -21.28 18.25
C TYR A 691 -76.88 -20.35 19.46
N VAL A 692 -75.87 -20.26 20.31
CA VAL A 692 -75.88 -19.45 21.54
C VAL A 692 -75.52 -17.98 21.24
N LEU A 693 -74.55 -17.75 20.36
CA LEU A 693 -74.13 -16.39 19.96
C LEU A 693 -75.26 -15.53 19.39
N PRO A 694 -76.11 -16.02 18.46
CA PRO A 694 -77.26 -15.26 17.98
C PRO A 694 -78.29 -14.98 19.07
N LEU A 695 -78.52 -15.93 19.99
CA LEU A 695 -79.46 -15.77 21.10
C LEU A 695 -78.96 -14.73 22.12
N VAL A 696 -77.67 -14.74 22.44
CA VAL A 696 -77.05 -13.73 23.30
C VAL A 696 -77.06 -12.36 22.61
N LEU A 697 -76.77 -12.29 21.32
CA LEU A 697 -76.83 -11.04 20.56
C LEU A 697 -78.26 -10.49 20.50
N LEU A 698 -79.26 -11.35 20.26
CA LEU A 698 -80.68 -10.99 20.30
C LEU A 698 -81.11 -10.55 21.70
N ALA A 699 -80.63 -11.21 22.76
CA ALA A 699 -80.89 -10.81 24.14
C ALA A 699 -80.25 -9.45 24.45
N LEU A 700 -79.04 -9.17 23.98
CA LEU A 700 -78.38 -7.86 24.14
C LEU A 700 -79.09 -6.76 23.34
N ILE A 701 -79.49 -7.03 22.11
CA ILE A 701 -80.28 -6.09 21.29
C ILE A 701 -81.65 -5.85 21.93
N ALA A 702 -82.34 -6.89 22.38
CA ALA A 702 -83.62 -6.77 23.08
C ALA A 702 -83.47 -6.00 24.40
N SER A 703 -82.38 -6.23 25.14
CA SER A 703 -82.04 -5.48 26.36
C SER A 703 -81.75 -4.01 26.03
N GLY A 704 -81.02 -3.71 24.95
CA GLY A 704 -80.76 -2.36 24.48
C GLY A 704 -82.03 -1.63 24.04
N ILE A 705 -82.90 -2.29 23.27
CA ILE A 705 -84.21 -1.77 22.85
C ILE A 705 -85.12 -1.57 24.06
N TYR A 706 -85.15 -2.52 25.01
CA TYR A 706 -85.90 -2.39 26.26
C TYR A 706 -85.42 -1.19 27.07
N TRP A 707 -84.11 -1.00 27.18
CA TRP A 707 -83.52 0.12 27.92
C TRP A 707 -83.77 1.46 27.24
N GLN A 708 -83.74 1.50 25.90
CA GLN A 708 -84.09 2.68 25.11
C GLN A 708 -85.58 3.01 25.20
N ARG A 709 -86.46 2.00 25.19
CA ARG A 709 -87.90 2.17 25.42
C ARG A 709 -88.17 2.66 26.84
N ARG A 710 -87.56 2.06 27.85
CA ARG A 710 -87.66 2.50 29.25
C ARG A 710 -87.21 3.94 29.44
N ARG A 711 -86.11 4.36 28.80
CA ARG A 711 -85.69 5.77 28.78
C ARG A 711 -86.71 6.69 28.14
N ARG A 712 -87.34 6.27 27.03
CA ARG A 712 -88.42 7.05 26.38
C ARG A 712 -89.69 7.11 27.23
N THR A 713 -90.08 6.03 27.90
CA THR A 713 -91.24 6.01 28.81
C THR A 713 -90.98 6.89 30.04
N LEU A 714 -89.78 6.85 30.61
CA LEU A 714 -89.38 7.74 31.70
C LEU A 714 -89.35 9.21 31.26
N ALA A 715 -88.89 9.50 30.04
CA ALA A 715 -88.95 10.85 29.47
C ALA A 715 -90.39 11.35 29.19
N ILE A 716 -91.35 10.45 28.91
CA ILE A 716 -92.78 10.79 28.79
C ILE A 716 -93.41 11.00 30.18
N VAL A 717 -93.00 10.22 31.18
CA VAL A 717 -93.42 10.39 32.58
C VAL A 717 -92.87 11.68 33.19
N ASP A 718 -91.61 12.05 32.90
CA ASP A 718 -91.06 13.34 33.30
C ASP A 718 -91.76 14.52 32.60
N LYS A 719 -92.15 14.36 31.32
CA LYS A 719 -92.90 15.39 30.59
C LYS A 719 -94.34 15.57 31.11
N THR A 720 -94.98 14.49 31.57
CA THR A 720 -96.30 14.55 32.22
C THR A 720 -96.23 14.99 33.69
N ALA A 721 -95.09 14.80 34.36
CA ALA A 721 -94.81 15.35 35.69
C ALA A 721 -94.43 16.86 35.67
N GLU A 722 -93.87 17.36 34.56
CA GLU A 722 -93.69 18.80 34.33
C GLU A 722 -95.00 19.53 33.99
N GLU A 723 -95.88 18.91 33.19
CA GLU A 723 -97.21 19.48 32.88
C GLU A 723 -98.13 19.55 34.12
N THR A 724 -97.95 18.66 35.11
CA THR A 724 -98.70 18.69 36.39
C THR A 724 -98.04 19.53 37.49
N ARG A 725 -96.93 20.24 37.19
CA ARG A 725 -96.30 21.22 38.10
C ARG A 725 -96.59 22.67 37.71
N HIS A 726 -97.26 22.90 36.58
CA HIS A 726 -97.61 24.23 36.07
C HIS A 726 -99.13 24.48 35.89
N GLU A 727 -99.98 23.57 36.35
CA GLU A 727 -101.42 23.77 36.60
C GLU A 727 -101.78 23.09 37.93
#